data_AF-A0A8H5X6H2-F1
#
_entry.id   AF-A0A8H5X6H2-F1
#
_cell.length_a   1.000
_cell.length_b   1.000
_cell.length_c   1.000
_cell.angle_alpha   90.00
_cell.angle_beta   90.00
_cell.angle_gamma   90.00
#
_symmetry.space_group_name_H-M   'P 1'
#
loop_
_entity.id
_entity.type
_entity.pdbx_description
1 polymer ?
#
loop_
_entity_poly.entity_id
_entity_poly.type
_entity_poly.pdbx_seq_one_letter_code
_entity_poly.pdbx_strand_id
1 'polypeptide(L)'
;MDYSGGLTGGLSPEEIRRIDRIMDLEWMEFAEGWEWHALNYVNPLPPMMPYPSYCVSRRCGWCRFSIKPGDLITARASGGTETVAFESCDSFNDEKLHATFKRCISDHESCATIGYHVECSEIASSFGLDKRAFVQVARYSYEPSVQEDERRREWILNNLHRIMSEKFTNLPPEILLMMSKHLVLHYAIASLSHVSRSIQCTIEPLKDVWATHVDVDGIEYISSLSNTPKPGGRLLWRESEGQEENFLFISEDHLGIRQVVNNPGAVTSTHGSSGWWRTLPITSKFLSFSDDGLKLRSFAAAPLNPTICWPYPMTPDALKNMAYHVTKDSSSSLGMTIEARMVALEFNQPEITGYSACWYKDQLVDLHTHKAEESLAFYRELDEMAKQKLAKEKSDDSIASPALHWTYHPLNPGEHVEQVWLRTKKEADERRPQTSDAAIETTISLVTNQSRTLIMGRSSSPHSEWKCIAKDSTDSPMLVYLSPRLGGIYLFASPTVKGSDKDPLPAGLAPECETDLVEAPEASLNAVREIQISREQSEKGTSSISGLLFRYKDGGQACVGKFRFDHAKEVVPVADSTCFYLGTRYSGQGSQVLDEFCLSKPEYEDGSLEWRSCLWKGSFPLYTLSIQVMKLWNLYLRCFRLETKVSMSVNMADSNKLNNDYTSDHDEKQSEPVVAKDEVEKLSPLQKHVQFWDRDNDGIINPWDVYNGFRELGFGLFFSIGSLLIPIFFSYPTRLGHSWLPDPMFRIYVYDIHKAKHGSDTGIFDFDGNFSPQRFEQMVSAVRYIW
;
A
#
# COMPACT_ATOMS: atom_id res chain seq x y z
N MET A 1 -7.44 -64.45 8.78
CA MET A 1 -6.82 -65.00 7.56
C MET A 1 -7.97 -65.42 6.67
N ASP A 2 -8.33 -64.80 5.55
CA ASP A 2 -7.82 -63.64 4.82
C ASP A 2 -9.01 -62.98 4.11
N TYR A 3 -8.95 -61.66 3.95
CA TYR A 3 -9.99 -60.83 3.34
C TYR A 3 -9.89 -60.82 1.81
N SER A 4 -11.02 -61.09 1.17
CA SER A 4 -11.31 -60.91 -0.25
C SER A 4 -11.90 -59.52 -0.54
N GLY A 5 -11.55 -58.92 -1.69
CA GLY A 5 -12.39 -57.91 -2.37
C GLY A 5 -11.70 -56.61 -2.77
N GLY A 6 -11.02 -56.61 -3.93
CA GLY A 6 -10.52 -55.40 -4.58
C GLY A 6 -11.59 -54.68 -5.41
N LEU A 7 -11.52 -53.34 -5.44
CA LEU A 7 -12.25 -52.48 -6.37
C LEU A 7 -11.29 -51.38 -6.85
N THR A 8 -10.75 -51.57 -8.05
CA THR A 8 -10.03 -50.55 -8.83
C THR A 8 -11.00 -49.98 -9.87
N GLY A 9 -11.45 -48.73 -9.70
CA GLY A 9 -12.18 -47.98 -10.70
C GLY A 9 -11.21 -47.20 -11.59
N GLY A 10 -10.84 -47.77 -12.72
CA GLY A 10 -10.14 -47.07 -13.81
C GLY A 10 -11.10 -46.83 -14.97
N LEU A 11 -10.98 -45.66 -15.61
CA LEU A 11 -11.80 -45.26 -16.77
C LEU A 11 -11.62 -46.23 -17.94
N SER A 12 -12.69 -46.42 -18.71
CA SER A 12 -12.71 -47.38 -19.81
C SER A 12 -11.93 -46.86 -21.03
N PRO A 13 -11.37 -47.75 -21.88
CA PRO A 13 -10.70 -47.37 -23.13
C PRO A 13 -11.57 -46.61 -24.15
N GLU A 14 -12.88 -46.55 -23.94
CA GLU A 14 -13.82 -45.77 -24.75
C GLU A 14 -13.99 -44.34 -24.20
N GLU A 15 -13.82 -44.14 -22.90
CA GLU A 15 -13.79 -42.80 -22.28
C GLU A 15 -12.50 -42.06 -22.61
N ILE A 16 -11.36 -42.77 -22.68
CA ILE A 16 -10.07 -42.21 -23.11
C ILE A 16 -10.15 -41.74 -24.57
N ARG A 17 -10.75 -42.54 -25.46
CA ARG A 17 -10.94 -42.18 -26.88
C ARG A 17 -11.96 -41.07 -27.13
N ARG A 18 -12.75 -40.71 -26.12
CA ARG A 18 -13.69 -39.58 -26.15
C ARG A 18 -13.03 -38.29 -25.67
N ILE A 19 -12.08 -38.38 -24.73
CA ILE A 19 -11.25 -37.27 -24.25
C ILE A 19 -10.24 -36.85 -25.32
N ASP A 20 -9.57 -37.81 -25.97
CA ASP A 20 -8.62 -37.52 -27.07
C ASP A 20 -9.31 -36.81 -28.25
N ARG A 21 -10.57 -37.18 -28.56
CA ARG A 21 -11.35 -36.54 -29.62
C ARG A 21 -11.84 -35.12 -29.31
N ILE A 22 -11.95 -34.75 -28.03
CA ILE A 22 -12.30 -33.39 -27.61
C ILE A 22 -11.06 -32.50 -27.67
N MET A 23 -9.89 -33.04 -27.31
CA MET A 23 -8.62 -32.33 -27.44
C MET A 23 -8.23 -32.08 -28.91
N ASP A 24 -8.53 -33.00 -29.82
CA ASP A 24 -8.27 -32.83 -31.26
C ASP A 24 -9.17 -31.75 -31.91
N LEU A 25 -10.37 -31.51 -31.37
CA LEU A 25 -11.31 -30.49 -31.89
C LEU A 25 -10.95 -29.07 -31.43
N GLU A 26 -10.47 -28.90 -30.19
CA GLU A 26 -9.93 -27.61 -29.72
C GLU A 26 -8.60 -27.24 -30.43
N TRP A 27 -7.84 -28.25 -30.88
CA TRP A 27 -6.61 -28.05 -31.66
C TRP A 27 -6.87 -27.66 -33.13
N MET A 28 -7.94 -28.19 -33.75
CA MET A 28 -8.27 -27.87 -35.15
C MET A 28 -8.87 -26.47 -35.32
N GLU A 29 -9.68 -25.96 -34.38
CA GLU A 29 -10.17 -24.58 -34.42
C GLU A 29 -9.04 -23.54 -34.24
N PHE A 30 -7.96 -23.91 -33.54
CA PHE A 30 -6.76 -23.08 -33.42
C PHE A 30 -5.88 -23.15 -34.69
N ALA A 31 -5.86 -24.29 -35.40
CA ALA A 31 -5.04 -24.50 -36.59
C ALA A 31 -5.57 -23.80 -37.84
N GLU A 32 -6.89 -23.70 -38.04
CA GLU A 32 -7.48 -23.04 -39.22
C GLU A 32 -7.25 -21.51 -39.23
N GLY A 33 -7.08 -20.88 -38.06
CA GLY A 33 -6.65 -19.48 -37.94
C GLY A 33 -5.17 -19.25 -38.28
N TRP A 34 -4.33 -20.29 -38.15
CA TRP A 34 -2.89 -20.22 -38.36
C TRP A 34 -2.47 -20.37 -39.84
N GLU A 35 -3.20 -21.16 -40.64
CA GLU A 35 -2.91 -21.28 -42.08
C GLU A 35 -3.05 -19.95 -42.83
N TRP A 36 -3.98 -19.09 -42.42
CA TRP A 36 -4.16 -17.75 -43.01
C TRP A 36 -2.99 -16.81 -42.70
N HIS A 37 -2.38 -16.94 -41.52
CA HIS A 37 -1.23 -16.15 -41.11
C HIS A 37 0.10 -16.67 -41.67
N ALA A 38 0.24 -18.00 -41.85
CA ALA A 38 1.46 -18.64 -42.34
C ALA A 38 1.71 -18.41 -43.84
N LEU A 39 0.67 -18.21 -44.66
CA LEU A 39 0.80 -18.00 -46.11
C LEU A 39 1.25 -16.57 -46.50
N ASN A 40 1.27 -15.60 -45.57
CA ASN A 40 1.47 -14.18 -45.89
C ASN A 40 2.80 -13.56 -45.44
N TYR A 41 3.68 -14.29 -44.74
CA TYR A 41 5.01 -13.77 -44.36
C TYR A 41 6.14 -14.73 -44.75
N VAL A 42 6.80 -14.42 -45.86
CA VAL A 42 8.00 -15.11 -46.34
C VAL A 42 9.22 -14.57 -45.58
N ASN A 43 9.77 -15.35 -44.64
CA ASN A 43 11.20 -15.42 -44.33
C ASN A 43 11.50 -16.68 -43.48
N PRO A 44 12.44 -17.56 -43.87
CA PRO A 44 12.62 -18.85 -43.23
C PRO A 44 13.65 -18.75 -42.10
N LEU A 45 13.17 -18.40 -40.91
CA LEU A 45 13.75 -18.86 -39.66
C LEU A 45 12.57 -19.42 -38.84
N PRO A 46 12.58 -20.69 -38.40
CA PRO A 46 11.51 -21.19 -37.55
C PRO A 46 11.48 -20.32 -36.29
N PRO A 47 10.35 -19.67 -35.94
CA PRO A 47 10.25 -18.99 -34.67
C PRO A 47 10.48 -20.05 -33.60
N MET A 48 11.45 -19.83 -32.70
CA MET A 48 11.53 -20.62 -31.48
C MET A 48 10.16 -20.47 -30.81
N MET A 49 9.34 -21.53 -30.77
CA MET A 49 8.08 -21.45 -30.07
C MET A 49 8.40 -21.15 -28.60
N PRO A 50 8.00 -19.99 -28.06
CA PRO A 50 8.25 -19.70 -26.66
C PRO A 50 7.51 -20.73 -25.81
N TYR A 51 8.19 -21.29 -24.81
CA TYR A 51 7.56 -22.21 -23.86
C TYR A 51 6.25 -21.63 -23.30
N PRO A 52 5.24 -22.46 -22.99
CA PRO A 52 4.04 -22.01 -22.30
C PRO A 52 4.41 -21.24 -21.02
N SER A 53 3.86 -20.04 -20.90
CA SER A 53 4.14 -19.13 -19.79
C SER A 53 3.07 -19.24 -18.70
N TYR A 54 3.45 -19.70 -17.52
CA TYR A 54 2.60 -19.82 -16.34
C TYR A 54 2.76 -18.63 -15.40
N CYS A 55 1.64 -18.20 -14.84
CA CYS A 55 1.54 -17.08 -13.91
C CYS A 55 1.60 -17.63 -12.46
N VAL A 56 2.67 -17.35 -11.73
CA VAL A 56 2.92 -17.83 -10.35
C VAL A 56 2.35 -16.86 -9.34
N SER A 57 1.53 -17.35 -8.41
CA SER A 57 0.89 -16.54 -7.36
C SER A 57 1.87 -15.58 -6.67
N ARG A 58 1.38 -14.37 -6.34
CA ARG A 58 2.18 -13.36 -5.62
C ARG A 58 2.53 -13.77 -4.20
N ARG A 59 1.81 -14.74 -3.65
CA ARG A 59 1.92 -15.21 -2.27
C ARG A 59 2.24 -16.69 -2.21
N CYS A 60 2.91 -17.05 -1.13
CA CYS A 60 3.17 -18.44 -0.80
C CYS A 60 1.85 -19.15 -0.43
N GLY A 61 1.58 -20.30 -1.06
CA GLY A 61 0.40 -21.13 -0.77
C GLY A 61 0.37 -21.75 0.63
N TRP A 62 1.46 -21.66 1.40
CA TRP A 62 1.53 -22.12 2.79
C TRP A 62 1.34 -20.96 3.78
N CYS A 63 2.30 -20.04 3.85
CA CYS A 63 2.32 -19.00 4.88
C CYS A 63 1.46 -17.77 4.53
N ARG A 64 1.01 -17.66 3.27
CA ARG A 64 0.23 -16.54 2.69
C ARG A 64 0.94 -15.18 2.66
N PHE A 65 2.22 -15.11 3.02
CA PHE A 65 3.01 -13.91 2.84
C PHE A 65 3.41 -13.72 1.37
N SER A 66 3.58 -12.47 0.98
CA SER A 66 4.05 -12.06 -0.34
C SER A 66 5.44 -12.62 -0.61
N ILE A 67 5.60 -13.21 -1.79
CA ILE A 67 6.87 -13.70 -2.30
C ILE A 67 7.66 -12.49 -2.82
N LYS A 68 8.80 -12.24 -2.22
CA LYS A 68 9.69 -11.13 -2.59
C LYS A 68 10.66 -11.58 -3.69
N PRO A 69 11.20 -10.64 -4.49
CA PRO A 69 12.36 -10.91 -5.33
C PRO A 69 13.51 -11.45 -4.47
N GLY A 70 14.16 -12.52 -4.91
CA GLY A 70 15.23 -13.19 -4.16
C GLY A 70 14.78 -14.34 -3.25
N ASP A 71 13.48 -14.49 -3.00
CA ASP A 71 12.96 -15.61 -2.22
C ASP A 71 13.14 -16.93 -2.96
N LEU A 72 13.64 -17.97 -2.29
CA LEU A 72 13.71 -19.31 -2.88
C LEU A 72 12.34 -20.01 -2.84
N ILE A 73 11.78 -20.31 -4.00
CA ILE A 73 10.43 -20.86 -4.15
C ILE A 73 10.35 -22.07 -5.08
N THR A 74 9.27 -22.85 -4.96
CA THR A 74 8.78 -23.79 -5.96
C THR A 74 7.42 -23.32 -6.50
N ALA A 75 7.10 -23.65 -7.75
CA ALA A 75 5.81 -23.32 -8.35
C ALA A 75 5.06 -24.61 -8.71
N ARG A 76 3.80 -24.71 -8.27
CA ARG A 76 2.94 -25.88 -8.55
C ARG A 76 1.74 -25.49 -9.39
N ALA A 77 1.59 -26.11 -10.55
CA ALA A 77 0.43 -25.97 -11.42
C ALA A 77 -0.78 -26.78 -10.90
N SER A 78 -1.98 -26.42 -11.35
CA SER A 78 -3.23 -27.11 -11.01
C SER A 78 -3.22 -28.62 -11.34
N GLY A 79 -2.50 -29.02 -12.39
CA GLY A 79 -2.27 -30.43 -12.76
C GLY A 79 -1.40 -31.22 -11.77
N GLY A 80 -0.86 -30.56 -10.74
CA GLY A 80 -0.05 -31.17 -9.69
C GLY A 80 1.45 -31.16 -9.96
N THR A 81 1.88 -30.80 -11.17
CA THR A 81 3.27 -30.62 -11.58
C THR A 81 3.93 -29.49 -10.80
N GLU A 82 5.13 -29.73 -10.30
CA GLU A 82 5.89 -28.78 -9.50
C GLU A 82 7.29 -28.57 -10.11
N THR A 83 7.73 -27.32 -10.14
CA THR A 83 9.05 -26.93 -10.64
C THR A 83 10.17 -27.40 -9.70
N VAL A 84 11.40 -27.34 -10.20
CA VAL A 84 12.57 -27.26 -9.30
C VAL A 84 12.52 -25.97 -8.48
N ALA A 85 13.26 -25.92 -7.37
CA ALA A 85 13.42 -24.70 -6.59
C ALA A 85 14.18 -23.65 -7.41
N PHE A 86 13.68 -22.43 -7.42
CA PHE A 86 14.30 -21.29 -8.10
C PHE A 86 14.16 -20.03 -7.28
N GLU A 87 15.06 -19.08 -7.51
CA GLU A 87 15.00 -17.76 -6.90
C GLU A 87 13.90 -16.95 -7.58
N SER A 88 12.99 -16.38 -6.79
CA SER A 88 11.89 -15.55 -7.25
C SER A 88 12.44 -14.36 -8.03
N CYS A 89 12.16 -14.36 -9.33
CA CYS A 89 12.59 -13.35 -10.30
C CYS A 89 11.46 -13.07 -11.30
N ASP A 90 11.68 -12.16 -12.26
CA ASP A 90 10.64 -11.76 -13.21
C ASP A 90 10.19 -12.92 -14.12
N SER A 91 11.11 -13.81 -14.49
CA SER A 91 10.81 -15.01 -15.25
C SER A 91 11.84 -16.10 -15.03
N PHE A 92 11.37 -17.33 -14.86
CA PHE A 92 12.17 -18.53 -14.71
C PHE A 92 11.80 -19.54 -15.79
N ASN A 93 12.78 -20.06 -16.52
CA ASN A 93 12.56 -21.12 -17.51
C ASN A 93 12.92 -22.47 -16.89
N ASP A 94 11.92 -23.35 -16.74
CA ASP A 94 12.15 -24.73 -16.32
C ASP A 94 12.34 -25.59 -17.57
N GLU A 95 13.59 -25.96 -17.85
CA GLU A 95 13.95 -26.79 -19.01
C GLU A 95 13.32 -28.18 -18.95
N LYS A 96 13.06 -28.71 -17.74
CA LYS A 96 12.49 -30.05 -17.55
C LYS A 96 10.99 -30.06 -17.83
N LEU A 97 10.31 -28.97 -17.47
CA LEU A 97 8.89 -28.80 -17.73
C LEU A 97 8.60 -28.15 -19.08
N HIS A 98 9.65 -27.72 -19.81
CA HIS A 98 9.53 -26.94 -21.04
C HIS A 98 8.52 -25.78 -20.86
N ALA A 99 8.66 -25.03 -19.77
CA ALA A 99 7.70 -24.04 -19.33
C ALA A 99 8.40 -22.81 -18.73
N THR A 100 7.83 -21.63 -18.97
CA THR A 100 8.30 -20.39 -18.34
C THR A 100 7.37 -20.03 -17.20
N PHE A 101 7.90 -19.77 -16.02
CA PHE A 101 7.17 -19.34 -14.84
C PHE A 101 7.44 -17.86 -14.61
N LYS A 102 6.39 -17.04 -14.60
CA LYS A 102 6.49 -15.60 -14.38
C LYS A 102 5.72 -15.24 -13.14
N ARG A 103 6.26 -14.32 -12.33
CA ARG A 103 5.54 -13.77 -11.18
C ARG A 103 4.22 -13.16 -11.65
N CYS A 104 3.15 -13.33 -10.87
CA CYS A 104 1.81 -12.90 -11.26
C CYS A 104 1.68 -11.37 -11.20
N ILE A 105 1.52 -10.73 -12.36
CA ILE A 105 1.52 -9.26 -12.52
C ILE A 105 0.14 -8.71 -12.90
N SER A 106 -0.82 -9.59 -13.19
CA SER A 106 -2.18 -9.19 -13.58
C SER A 106 -3.08 -9.05 -12.35
N ASP A 107 -4.15 -8.27 -12.48
CA ASP A 107 -5.21 -8.11 -11.47
C ASP A 107 -6.23 -9.27 -11.51
N HIS A 108 -5.83 -10.43 -12.02
CA HIS A 108 -6.72 -11.59 -12.06
C HIS A 108 -6.75 -12.27 -10.69
N GLU A 109 -7.96 -12.60 -10.24
CA GLU A 109 -8.24 -12.99 -8.84
C GLU A 109 -7.70 -14.37 -8.46
N SER A 110 -7.23 -15.17 -9.42
CA SER A 110 -6.50 -16.40 -9.10
C SER A 110 -5.49 -16.79 -10.18
N CYS A 111 -4.21 -16.82 -9.83
CA CYS A 111 -3.17 -17.40 -10.68
C CYS A 111 -3.30 -18.94 -10.63
N ALA A 112 -3.30 -19.60 -11.79
CA ALA A 112 -3.48 -21.05 -11.89
C ALA A 112 -2.31 -21.86 -11.29
N THR A 113 -1.14 -21.21 -11.16
CA THR A 113 0.07 -21.77 -10.57
C THR A 113 0.35 -21.09 -9.24
N ILE A 114 0.57 -21.89 -8.20
CA ILE A 114 0.80 -21.41 -6.83
C ILE A 114 2.28 -21.53 -6.50
N GLY A 115 2.87 -20.43 -6.03
CA GLY A 115 4.23 -20.40 -5.49
C GLY A 115 4.28 -20.85 -4.04
N TYR A 116 5.36 -21.51 -3.62
CA TYR A 116 5.62 -21.91 -2.25
C TYR A 116 7.06 -21.61 -1.87
N HIS A 117 7.31 -20.94 -0.74
CA HIS A 117 8.66 -20.87 -0.19
C HIS A 117 9.17 -22.28 0.10
N VAL A 118 10.43 -22.54 -0.21
CA VAL A 118 11.08 -23.84 0.06
C VAL A 118 11.03 -24.15 1.56
N GLU A 119 11.42 -23.20 2.40
CA GLU A 119 11.35 -23.31 3.87
C GLU A 119 9.93 -23.62 4.35
N CYS A 120 8.91 -22.94 3.80
CA CYS A 120 7.51 -23.20 4.18
C CYS A 120 7.06 -24.61 3.80
N SER A 121 7.57 -25.16 2.68
CA SER A 121 7.27 -26.54 2.29
C SER A 121 7.93 -27.56 3.23
N GLU A 122 9.13 -27.27 3.74
CA GLU A 122 9.79 -28.09 4.77
C GLU A 122 9.01 -28.06 6.08
N ILE A 123 8.61 -26.86 6.54
CA ILE A 123 7.76 -26.68 7.73
C ILE A 123 6.45 -27.45 7.58
N ALA A 124 5.73 -27.28 6.47
CA ALA A 124 4.47 -27.96 6.23
C ALA A 124 4.62 -29.49 6.18
N SER A 125 5.73 -29.99 5.62
CA SER A 125 6.06 -31.41 5.61
C SER A 125 6.27 -31.96 7.02
N SER A 126 6.89 -31.18 7.92
CA SER A 126 7.07 -31.56 9.33
C SER A 126 5.74 -31.72 10.08
N PHE A 127 4.70 -31.00 9.67
CA PHE A 127 3.34 -31.13 10.19
C PHE A 127 2.51 -32.20 9.46
N GLY A 128 3.06 -32.88 8.44
CA GLY A 128 2.35 -33.88 7.64
C GLY A 128 1.22 -33.30 6.78
N LEU A 129 1.32 -32.03 6.39
CA LEU A 129 0.28 -31.33 5.64
C LEU A 129 0.34 -31.65 4.15
N ASP A 130 -0.81 -31.95 3.55
CA ASP A 130 -0.95 -32.10 2.10
C ASP A 130 -1.23 -30.77 1.42
N LYS A 131 -0.45 -30.46 0.38
CA LYS A 131 -0.58 -29.23 -0.42
C LYS A 131 -1.99 -29.06 -1.01
N ARG A 132 -2.64 -30.13 -1.51
CA ARG A 132 -3.94 -30.00 -2.19
C ARG A 132 -5.05 -29.63 -1.22
N ALA A 133 -5.07 -30.26 -0.05
CA ALA A 133 -6.02 -29.94 1.00
C ALA A 133 -5.79 -28.52 1.55
N PHE A 134 -4.53 -28.16 1.84
CA PHE A 134 -4.20 -26.88 2.46
C PHE A 134 -4.48 -25.67 1.56
N VAL A 135 -4.24 -25.79 0.26
CA VAL A 135 -4.48 -24.71 -0.71
C VAL A 135 -5.92 -24.22 -0.66
N GLN A 136 -6.91 -25.09 -0.45
CA GLN A 136 -8.31 -24.67 -0.40
C GLN A 136 -8.58 -23.71 0.78
N VAL A 137 -7.95 -23.95 1.92
CA VAL A 137 -8.10 -23.14 3.15
C VAL A 137 -7.32 -21.85 3.07
N ALA A 138 -6.11 -21.90 2.49
CA ALA A 138 -5.19 -20.78 2.41
C ALA A 138 -5.44 -19.85 1.21
N ARG A 139 -6.28 -20.25 0.24
CA ARG A 139 -6.55 -19.48 -0.97
C ARG A 139 -7.21 -18.15 -0.66
N TYR A 140 -6.76 -17.10 -1.32
CA TYR A 140 -7.45 -15.81 -1.30
C TYR A 140 -8.47 -15.72 -2.44
N SER A 141 -9.62 -15.13 -2.16
CA SER A 141 -10.64 -14.80 -3.18
C SER A 141 -10.20 -13.58 -3.99
N TYR A 142 -9.43 -12.66 -3.39
CA TYR A 142 -8.79 -11.52 -4.03
C TYR A 142 -7.56 -11.10 -3.21
N GLU A 143 -6.65 -10.32 -3.80
CA GLU A 143 -5.45 -9.85 -3.09
C GLU A 143 -5.81 -8.85 -1.97
N PRO A 144 -5.42 -9.11 -0.70
CA PRO A 144 -5.59 -8.14 0.38
C PRO A 144 -4.63 -6.96 0.22
N SER A 145 -4.93 -5.87 0.95
CA SER A 145 -4.08 -4.70 1.01
C SER A 145 -2.78 -4.95 1.77
N VAL A 146 -1.78 -4.09 1.53
CA VAL A 146 -0.51 -4.11 2.28
C VAL A 146 -0.74 -3.87 3.78
N GLN A 147 -1.78 -3.11 4.14
CA GLN A 147 -2.13 -2.85 5.54
C GLN A 147 -2.62 -4.11 6.23
N GLU A 148 -3.42 -4.92 5.54
CA GLU A 148 -3.90 -6.20 6.08
C GLU A 148 -2.74 -7.19 6.25
N ASP A 149 -1.75 -7.18 5.36
CA ASP A 149 -0.53 -7.97 5.52
C ASP A 149 0.27 -7.59 6.78
N GLU A 150 0.48 -6.29 6.99
CA GLU A 150 1.20 -5.82 8.17
C GLU A 150 0.40 -6.11 9.45
N ARG A 151 -0.91 -5.83 9.45
CA ARG A 151 -1.81 -6.17 10.57
C ARG A 151 -1.72 -7.64 10.91
N ARG A 152 -1.81 -8.53 9.91
CA ARG A 152 -1.69 -9.97 10.12
C ARG A 152 -0.33 -10.34 10.71
N ARG A 153 0.75 -9.82 10.16
CA ARG A 153 2.12 -10.09 10.62
C ARG A 153 2.33 -9.62 12.06
N GLU A 154 1.92 -8.40 12.38
CA GLU A 154 1.97 -7.83 13.72
C GLU A 154 1.11 -8.61 14.70
N TRP A 155 -0.11 -8.99 14.30
CA TRP A 155 -1.00 -9.79 15.14
C TRP A 155 -0.37 -11.15 15.48
N ILE A 156 0.18 -11.86 14.49
CA ILE A 156 0.86 -13.14 14.71
C ILE A 156 2.04 -12.95 15.66
N LEU A 157 2.86 -11.91 15.43
CA LEU A 157 4.04 -11.64 16.25
C LEU A 157 3.66 -11.32 17.71
N ASN A 158 2.66 -10.47 17.90
CA ASN A 158 2.17 -10.09 19.23
C ASN A 158 1.52 -11.25 19.96
N ASN A 159 0.73 -12.07 19.26
CA ASN A 159 0.11 -13.26 19.84
C ASN A 159 1.16 -14.30 20.24
N LEU A 160 2.16 -14.56 19.37
CA LEU A 160 3.30 -15.41 19.69
C LEU A 160 4.07 -14.87 20.90
N HIS A 161 4.39 -13.58 20.90
CA HIS A 161 5.12 -12.96 22.01
C HIS A 161 4.37 -13.08 23.34
N ARG A 162 3.04 -12.90 23.34
CA ARG A 162 2.18 -13.11 24.51
C ARG A 162 2.25 -14.56 25.01
N ILE A 163 2.03 -15.53 24.13
CA ILE A 163 2.09 -16.98 24.46
C ILE A 163 3.48 -17.37 24.99
N MET A 164 4.53 -16.85 24.35
CA MET A 164 5.91 -17.11 24.72
C MET A 164 6.26 -16.50 26.08
N SER A 165 5.78 -15.29 26.36
CA SER A 165 5.97 -14.61 27.66
C SER A 165 5.26 -15.34 28.79
N GLU A 166 4.07 -15.89 28.54
CA GLU A 166 3.34 -16.71 29.50
C GLU A 166 4.06 -18.04 29.80
N LYS A 167 4.69 -18.66 28.80
CA LYS A 167 5.37 -19.95 28.94
C LYS A 167 6.80 -19.85 29.46
N PHE A 168 7.52 -18.79 29.11
CA PHE A 168 8.95 -18.63 29.36
C PHE A 168 9.21 -17.35 30.18
N THR A 169 8.75 -17.35 31.42
CA THR A 169 8.83 -16.18 32.32
C THR A 169 10.25 -15.76 32.70
N ASN A 170 11.23 -16.64 32.49
CA ASN A 170 12.63 -16.41 32.87
C ASN A 170 13.49 -15.81 31.73
N LEU A 171 12.93 -15.66 30.52
CA LEU A 171 13.66 -15.12 29.38
C LEU A 171 13.38 -13.62 29.22
N PRO A 172 14.39 -12.80 28.85
CA PRO A 172 14.18 -11.39 28.53
C PRO A 172 13.20 -11.19 27.36
N PRO A 173 12.40 -10.11 27.36
CA PRO A 173 11.45 -9.80 26.29
C PRO A 173 12.08 -9.75 24.89
N GLU A 174 13.33 -9.32 24.78
CA GLU A 174 14.07 -9.22 23.52
C GLU A 174 14.30 -10.59 22.88
N ILE A 175 14.70 -11.58 23.70
CA ILE A 175 14.91 -12.97 23.25
C ILE A 175 13.58 -13.58 22.85
N LEU A 176 12.52 -13.37 23.64
CA LEU A 176 11.18 -13.83 23.32
C LEU A 176 10.67 -13.23 22.01
N LEU A 177 10.96 -11.94 21.75
CA LEU A 177 10.62 -11.28 20.50
C LEU A 177 11.41 -11.86 19.31
N MET A 178 12.71 -12.14 19.47
CA MET A 178 13.52 -12.80 18.44
C MET A 178 12.98 -14.19 18.12
N MET A 179 12.71 -15.02 19.14
CA MET A 179 12.08 -16.33 18.97
C MET A 179 10.73 -16.21 18.26
N SER A 180 9.89 -15.26 18.66
CA SER A 180 8.58 -15.03 18.05
C SER A 180 8.71 -14.65 16.57
N LYS A 181 9.71 -13.83 16.19
CA LYS A 181 9.99 -13.51 14.78
C LYS A 181 10.33 -14.74 13.93
N HIS A 182 11.10 -15.69 14.47
CA HIS A 182 11.43 -16.95 13.78
C HIS A 182 10.23 -17.91 13.68
N LEU A 183 9.27 -17.80 14.59
CA LEU A 183 8.09 -18.67 14.63
C LEU A 183 6.91 -18.15 13.80
N VAL A 184 7.00 -16.95 13.19
CA VAL A 184 5.91 -16.36 12.41
C VAL A 184 5.46 -17.30 11.27
N LEU A 185 6.39 -17.86 10.49
CA LEU A 185 6.06 -18.79 9.40
C LEU A 185 5.46 -20.09 9.92
N HIS A 186 6.03 -20.64 11.00
CA HIS A 186 5.53 -21.85 11.66
C HIS A 186 4.09 -21.67 12.11
N TYR A 187 3.80 -20.56 12.79
CA TYR A 187 2.45 -20.22 13.25
C TYR A 187 1.50 -20.04 12.07
N ALA A 188 1.90 -19.28 11.04
CA ALA A 188 1.06 -18.99 9.88
C ALA A 188 0.60 -20.26 9.13
N ILE A 189 1.42 -21.32 9.15
CA ILE A 189 1.11 -22.61 8.55
C ILE A 189 0.30 -23.48 9.52
N ALA A 190 0.75 -23.56 10.78
CA ALA A 190 0.12 -24.38 11.80
C ALA A 190 -1.31 -23.92 12.13
N SER A 191 -1.60 -22.62 12.09
CA SER A 191 -2.93 -22.07 12.42
C SER A 191 -4.04 -22.56 11.47
N LEU A 192 -3.68 -23.03 10.28
CA LEU A 192 -4.61 -23.57 9.27
C LEU A 192 -4.55 -25.09 9.12
N SER A 193 -3.79 -25.79 9.99
CA SER A 193 -3.55 -27.23 9.86
C SER A 193 -4.76 -28.11 10.19
N HIS A 194 -5.72 -27.61 10.98
CA HIS A 194 -6.89 -28.36 11.44
C HIS A 194 -8.05 -28.32 10.42
N VAL A 195 -7.82 -28.90 9.24
CA VAL A 195 -8.82 -28.95 8.17
C VAL A 195 -9.76 -30.14 8.40
N SER A 196 -11.05 -29.86 8.60
CA SER A 196 -12.09 -30.90 8.58
C SER A 196 -12.47 -31.24 7.13
N ARG A 197 -13.10 -32.40 6.90
CA ARG A 197 -13.69 -32.67 5.58
C ARG A 197 -14.74 -31.60 5.28
N SER A 198 -14.66 -30.99 4.09
CA SER A 198 -15.66 -30.01 3.64
C SER A 198 -17.06 -30.62 3.68
N ILE A 199 -18.00 -29.85 4.22
CA ILE A 199 -19.41 -30.19 4.31
C ILE A 199 -20.17 -28.99 3.75
N GLN A 200 -20.73 -29.16 2.55
CA GLN A 200 -21.72 -28.23 2.03
C GLN A 200 -22.83 -28.04 3.07
N CYS A 201 -23.01 -26.82 3.58
CA CYS A 201 -24.02 -26.54 4.58
C CYS A 201 -25.23 -25.89 3.94
N THR A 202 -26.41 -26.46 4.23
CA THR A 202 -27.68 -25.96 3.71
C THR A 202 -28.55 -25.47 4.85
N ILE A 203 -29.16 -24.30 4.68
CA ILE A 203 -30.08 -23.72 5.66
C ILE A 203 -31.41 -23.32 5.02
N GLU A 204 -32.47 -23.34 5.81
CA GLU A 204 -33.73 -22.65 5.55
C GLU A 204 -33.65 -21.25 6.17
N PRO A 205 -33.48 -20.18 5.37
CA PRO A 205 -33.20 -18.84 5.92
C PRO A 205 -34.37 -18.22 6.68
N LEU A 206 -35.60 -18.70 6.45
CA LEU A 206 -36.81 -18.21 7.11
C LEU A 206 -37.05 -18.82 8.50
N LYS A 207 -36.27 -19.83 8.90
CA LYS A 207 -36.33 -20.43 10.24
C LYS A 207 -35.28 -19.81 11.16
N ASP A 208 -35.23 -20.27 12.41
CA ASP A 208 -34.08 -20.04 13.29
C ASP A 208 -32.78 -20.45 12.57
N VAL A 209 -31.77 -19.57 12.60
CA VAL A 209 -30.45 -19.84 12.02
C VAL A 209 -29.38 -19.59 13.07
N TRP A 210 -28.51 -20.57 13.24
CA TRP A 210 -27.38 -20.58 14.15
C TRP A 210 -26.07 -20.65 13.36
N ALA A 211 -25.03 -19.99 13.88
CA ALA A 211 -23.69 -19.99 13.29
C ALA A 211 -22.63 -20.40 14.31
N THR A 212 -21.71 -21.29 13.90
CA THR A 212 -20.46 -21.53 14.63
C THR A 212 -19.34 -20.72 14.00
N HIS A 213 -18.37 -20.27 14.81
CA HIS A 213 -17.32 -19.38 14.37
C HIS A 213 -15.93 -19.97 14.61
N VAL A 214 -14.96 -19.53 13.81
CA VAL A 214 -13.54 -19.86 13.95
C VAL A 214 -12.72 -18.59 13.88
N ASP A 215 -11.74 -18.44 14.77
CA ASP A 215 -10.78 -17.35 14.70
C ASP A 215 -9.61 -17.76 13.81
N VAL A 216 -9.30 -16.93 12.82
CA VAL A 216 -8.11 -17.06 11.97
C VAL A 216 -7.37 -15.74 11.99
N ASP A 217 -6.17 -15.76 12.57
CA ASP A 217 -5.28 -14.60 12.67
C ASP A 217 -5.94 -13.36 13.32
N GLY A 218 -6.81 -13.59 14.33
CA GLY A 218 -7.51 -12.54 15.07
C GLY A 218 -8.78 -12.03 14.40
N ILE A 219 -9.22 -12.69 13.34
CA ILE A 219 -10.45 -12.38 12.62
C ILE A 219 -11.41 -13.55 12.75
N GLU A 220 -12.62 -13.27 13.21
CA GLU A 220 -13.68 -14.26 13.35
C GLU A 220 -14.39 -14.49 12.00
N TYR A 221 -14.50 -15.76 11.60
CA TYR A 221 -15.18 -16.23 10.39
C TYR A 221 -16.31 -17.19 10.75
N ILE A 222 -17.34 -17.28 9.90
CA ILE A 222 -18.38 -18.28 10.05
C ILE A 222 -17.83 -19.63 9.57
N SER A 223 -17.79 -20.62 10.46
CA SER A 223 -17.38 -21.99 10.15
C SER A 223 -18.52 -22.87 9.63
N SER A 224 -19.74 -22.70 10.15
CA SER A 224 -20.91 -23.45 9.68
C SER A 224 -22.21 -22.74 10.05
N LEU A 225 -23.25 -23.00 9.26
CA LEU A 225 -24.62 -22.56 9.52
C LEU A 225 -25.54 -23.77 9.75
N SER A 226 -26.54 -23.62 10.61
CA SER A 226 -27.56 -24.65 10.84
C SER A 226 -28.89 -24.06 11.33
N ASN A 227 -29.99 -24.76 11.03
CA ASN A 227 -31.30 -24.40 11.57
C ASN A 227 -31.55 -24.91 13.00
N THR A 228 -30.60 -25.66 13.57
CA THR A 228 -30.64 -26.16 14.94
C THR A 228 -29.41 -25.69 15.70
N PRO A 229 -29.50 -25.51 17.03
CA PRO A 229 -28.35 -25.12 17.84
C PRO A 229 -27.31 -26.24 17.85
N LYS A 230 -26.07 -25.90 17.52
CA LYS A 230 -24.88 -26.76 17.66
C LYS A 230 -24.05 -26.31 18.86
N PRO A 231 -23.20 -27.18 19.45
CA PRO A 231 -22.27 -26.77 20.49
C PRO A 231 -21.41 -25.58 20.03
N GLY A 232 -21.36 -24.51 20.82
CA GLY A 232 -20.65 -23.27 20.46
C GLY A 232 -21.33 -22.41 19.40
N GLY A 233 -22.53 -22.78 18.93
CA GLY A 233 -23.31 -22.01 17.98
C GLY A 233 -23.96 -20.77 18.61
N ARG A 234 -23.88 -19.64 17.91
CA ARG A 234 -24.57 -18.38 18.25
C ARG A 234 -25.80 -18.24 17.35
N LEU A 235 -26.92 -17.84 17.93
CA LEU A 235 -28.15 -17.57 17.18
C LEU A 235 -27.96 -16.28 16.37
N LEU A 236 -28.14 -16.34 15.05
CA LEU A 236 -28.08 -15.17 14.19
C LEU A 236 -29.41 -14.44 14.14
N TRP A 237 -30.50 -15.18 13.89
CA TRP A 237 -31.87 -14.66 13.92
C TRP A 237 -32.87 -15.77 14.23
N ARG A 238 -34.05 -15.37 14.70
CA ARG A 238 -35.21 -16.26 14.88
C ARG A 238 -36.14 -16.20 13.69
N GLU A 239 -36.89 -17.28 13.50
CA GLU A 239 -38.07 -17.30 12.64
C GLU A 239 -38.95 -16.10 12.99
N SER A 240 -39.25 -15.28 11.98
CA SER A 240 -40.02 -14.06 12.13
C SER A 240 -41.30 -14.17 11.31
N GLU A 241 -42.45 -14.10 11.96
CA GLU A 241 -43.75 -14.02 11.29
C GLU A 241 -43.90 -12.61 10.69
N GLY A 242 -43.69 -12.47 9.37
CA GLY A 242 -44.10 -11.27 8.63
C GLY A 242 -43.00 -10.33 8.13
N GLN A 243 -41.81 -10.81 7.75
CA GLN A 243 -40.93 -9.98 6.91
C GLN A 243 -41.55 -9.80 5.51
N GLU A 244 -41.82 -8.55 5.12
CA GLU A 244 -42.38 -8.21 3.80
C GLU A 244 -41.35 -8.40 2.67
N GLU A 245 -40.05 -8.42 3.00
CA GLU A 245 -38.95 -8.60 2.05
C GLU A 245 -37.93 -9.62 2.56
N ASN A 246 -37.77 -10.74 1.83
CA ASN A 246 -36.87 -11.84 2.21
C ASN A 246 -35.48 -11.67 1.59
N PHE A 247 -34.61 -10.89 2.23
CA PHE A 247 -33.22 -10.70 1.80
C PHE A 247 -32.22 -11.10 2.88
N LEU A 248 -31.04 -11.56 2.44
CA LEU A 248 -29.88 -11.77 3.29
C LEU A 248 -28.77 -10.80 2.92
N PHE A 249 -28.04 -10.35 3.94
CA PHE A 249 -26.86 -9.51 3.79
C PHE A 249 -25.67 -10.32 4.27
N ILE A 250 -24.71 -10.51 3.38
CA ILE A 250 -23.52 -11.33 3.63
C ILE A 250 -22.30 -10.44 3.54
N SER A 251 -21.47 -10.47 4.57
CA SER A 251 -20.18 -9.79 4.57
C SER A 251 -19.06 -10.83 4.39
N GLU A 252 -18.11 -10.52 3.51
CA GLU A 252 -16.99 -11.39 3.17
C GLU A 252 -15.71 -10.58 2.90
N ASP A 253 -14.56 -11.18 3.18
CA ASP A 253 -13.26 -10.60 2.85
C ASP A 253 -12.48 -11.50 1.87
N HIS A 254 -11.16 -11.29 1.78
CA HIS A 254 -10.27 -12.07 0.94
C HIS A 254 -10.17 -13.55 1.35
N LEU A 255 -10.58 -13.92 2.57
CA LEU A 255 -10.48 -15.25 3.15
C LEU A 255 -11.83 -15.97 3.28
N GLY A 256 -12.94 -15.27 3.45
CA GLY A 256 -14.23 -15.95 3.54
C GLY A 256 -15.35 -15.10 4.12
N ILE A 257 -16.44 -15.78 4.44
CA ILE A 257 -17.65 -15.16 4.97
C ILE A 257 -17.46 -14.86 6.45
N ARG A 258 -17.63 -13.59 6.81
CA ARG A 258 -17.48 -13.08 8.18
C ARG A 258 -18.82 -12.95 8.88
N GLN A 259 -19.84 -12.45 8.18
CA GLN A 259 -21.16 -12.20 8.76
C GLN A 259 -22.27 -12.56 7.78
N VAL A 260 -23.39 -13.05 8.32
CA VAL A 260 -24.65 -13.24 7.60
C VAL A 260 -25.76 -12.68 8.49
N VAL A 261 -26.54 -11.75 7.97
CA VAL A 261 -27.66 -11.14 8.71
C VAL A 261 -28.91 -11.07 7.83
N ASN A 262 -30.08 -11.13 8.44
CA ASN A 262 -31.39 -10.95 7.78
C ASN A 262 -31.95 -9.52 7.94
N ASN A 263 -31.25 -8.66 8.69
CA ASN A 263 -31.62 -7.27 8.90
C ASN A 263 -30.33 -6.41 8.93
N PRO A 264 -30.20 -5.39 8.07
CA PRO A 264 -29.01 -4.54 8.05
C PRO A 264 -28.80 -3.78 9.37
N GLY A 265 -29.87 -3.45 10.11
CA GLY A 265 -29.79 -2.77 11.41
C GLY A 265 -29.20 -3.63 12.54
N ALA A 266 -29.03 -4.93 12.33
CA ALA A 266 -28.39 -5.83 13.30
C ALA A 266 -26.85 -5.72 13.29
N VAL A 267 -26.27 -5.04 12.31
CA VAL A 267 -24.81 -4.88 12.20
C VAL A 267 -24.34 -3.89 13.26
N THR A 268 -23.64 -4.40 14.29
CA THR A 268 -23.04 -3.57 15.33
C THR A 268 -21.72 -2.97 14.80
N SER A 269 -21.56 -1.66 14.90
CA SER A 269 -20.39 -0.88 14.41
C SER A 269 -19.06 -1.18 15.14
N THR A 270 -19.03 -2.19 16.01
CA THR A 270 -17.93 -2.45 16.96
C THR A 270 -16.77 -3.26 16.39
N HIS A 271 -16.83 -3.72 15.13
CA HIS A 271 -15.74 -4.48 14.51
C HIS A 271 -15.21 -3.75 13.28
N GLY A 272 -13.96 -3.29 13.36
CA GLY A 272 -13.23 -2.67 12.26
C GLY A 272 -13.35 -3.48 10.96
N SER A 273 -13.55 -2.73 9.85
CA SER A 273 -13.70 -3.20 8.47
C SER A 273 -14.36 -4.57 8.35
N SER A 274 -15.69 -4.63 8.40
CA SER A 274 -16.50 -5.87 8.32
C SER A 274 -16.39 -6.65 6.99
N GLY A 275 -15.37 -6.44 6.17
CA GLY A 275 -15.32 -6.96 4.80
C GLY A 275 -16.31 -6.23 3.87
N TRP A 276 -16.52 -6.80 2.70
CA TRP A 276 -17.45 -6.29 1.68
C TRP A 276 -18.79 -7.00 1.77
N TRP A 277 -19.86 -6.22 1.61
CA TRP A 277 -21.24 -6.67 1.77
C TRP A 277 -21.92 -6.95 0.44
N ARG A 278 -22.73 -8.01 0.40
CA ARG A 278 -23.63 -8.35 -0.69
C ARG A 278 -25.04 -8.54 -0.18
N THR A 279 -26.02 -8.12 -0.98
CA THR A 279 -27.44 -8.27 -0.72
C THR A 279 -28.02 -9.33 -1.63
N LEU A 280 -28.67 -10.33 -1.05
CA LEU A 280 -29.14 -11.51 -1.76
C LEU A 280 -30.64 -11.70 -1.56
N PRO A 281 -31.42 -11.78 -2.64
CA PRO A 281 -32.81 -12.20 -2.54
C PRO A 281 -32.88 -13.68 -2.16
N ILE A 282 -33.75 -14.02 -1.21
CA ILE A 282 -34.07 -15.41 -0.89
C ILE A 282 -35.01 -15.93 -1.98
N THR A 283 -34.44 -16.53 -3.02
CA THR A 283 -35.20 -17.08 -4.18
C THR A 283 -35.62 -18.53 -3.98
N SER A 284 -34.96 -19.24 -3.06
CA SER A 284 -35.18 -20.66 -2.77
C SER A 284 -35.46 -20.89 -1.28
N LYS A 285 -36.21 -21.95 -0.99
CA LYS A 285 -36.46 -22.40 0.40
C LYS A 285 -35.16 -22.80 1.12
N PHE A 286 -34.19 -23.30 0.37
CA PHE A 286 -32.91 -23.76 0.88
C PHE A 286 -31.78 -22.95 0.24
N LEU A 287 -30.85 -22.48 1.06
CA LEU A 287 -29.62 -21.84 0.61
C LEU A 287 -28.43 -22.73 0.96
N SER A 288 -27.58 -22.98 -0.03
CA SER A 288 -26.38 -23.81 0.12
C SER A 288 -25.13 -22.95 0.16
N PHE A 289 -24.27 -23.24 1.13
CA PHE A 289 -22.97 -22.62 1.31
C PHE A 289 -21.87 -23.67 1.15
N SER A 290 -20.74 -23.25 0.61
CA SER A 290 -19.55 -24.06 0.43
C SER A 290 -18.46 -23.58 1.38
N ASP A 291 -17.83 -24.52 2.07
CA ASP A 291 -16.75 -24.29 3.01
C ASP A 291 -15.41 -24.82 2.48
N ASP A 292 -14.31 -24.40 3.10
CA ASP A 292 -12.97 -24.91 2.80
C ASP A 292 -12.49 -26.00 3.79
N GLY A 293 -13.36 -26.48 4.68
CA GLY A 293 -13.03 -27.38 5.79
C GLY A 293 -12.72 -26.67 7.10
N LEU A 294 -12.64 -25.33 7.10
CA LEU A 294 -12.43 -24.49 8.28
C LEU A 294 -13.49 -23.38 8.40
N LYS A 295 -13.77 -22.70 7.28
CA LYS A 295 -14.67 -21.54 7.19
C LYS A 295 -15.48 -21.54 5.90
N LEU A 296 -16.63 -20.85 5.92
CA LEU A 296 -17.47 -20.66 4.75
C LEU A 296 -16.79 -19.72 3.75
N ARG A 297 -16.83 -20.10 2.47
CA ARG A 297 -16.14 -19.40 1.36
C ARG A 297 -17.09 -18.79 0.36
N SER A 298 -18.16 -19.50 0.03
CA SER A 298 -19.09 -19.07 -1.00
C SER A 298 -20.47 -19.65 -0.74
N PHE A 299 -21.42 -19.23 -1.56
CA PHE A 299 -22.79 -19.70 -1.52
C PHE A 299 -23.32 -19.84 -2.93
N ALA A 300 -24.22 -20.81 -3.11
CA ALA A 300 -24.92 -21.02 -4.36
C ALA A 300 -26.06 -19.98 -4.45
N ALA A 301 -25.74 -18.78 -4.91
CA ALA A 301 -26.73 -17.83 -5.39
C ALA A 301 -26.82 -17.93 -6.93
N ALA A 302 -27.99 -17.59 -7.48
CA ALA A 302 -28.08 -17.33 -8.91
C ALA A 302 -27.00 -16.28 -9.29
N PRO A 303 -26.26 -16.47 -10.39
CA PRO A 303 -25.19 -15.55 -10.77
C PRO A 303 -25.76 -14.15 -10.98
N LEU A 304 -25.48 -13.26 -10.02
CA LEU A 304 -25.69 -11.83 -10.20
C LEU A 304 -24.53 -11.33 -11.05
N ASN A 305 -24.77 -11.15 -12.34
CA ASN A 305 -23.80 -10.53 -13.24
C ASN A 305 -24.27 -9.10 -13.51
N PRO A 306 -23.56 -8.06 -13.03
CA PRO A 306 -22.27 -8.05 -12.31
C PRO A 306 -22.34 -8.35 -10.79
N THR A 307 -21.23 -8.83 -10.21
CA THR A 307 -21.10 -9.04 -8.76
C THR A 307 -20.58 -7.75 -8.12
N ILE A 308 -21.48 -6.95 -7.55
CA ILE A 308 -21.12 -5.69 -6.88
C ILE A 308 -21.16 -5.88 -5.37
N CYS A 309 -20.06 -5.52 -4.71
CA CYS A 309 -19.88 -5.58 -3.27
C CYS A 309 -19.75 -4.16 -2.69
N TRP A 310 -20.33 -3.95 -1.52
CA TRP A 310 -20.52 -2.65 -0.90
C TRP A 310 -19.78 -2.53 0.44
N PRO A 311 -19.47 -1.33 0.94
CA PRO A 311 -18.74 -1.16 2.20
C PRO A 311 -19.62 -1.45 3.44
N TYR A 312 -20.95 -1.46 3.27
CA TYR A 312 -21.95 -1.74 4.31
C TYR A 312 -23.17 -2.44 3.69
N PRO A 313 -24.05 -3.09 4.49
CA PRO A 313 -25.21 -3.79 3.95
C PRO A 313 -26.19 -2.83 3.27
N MET A 314 -26.43 -3.02 1.97
CA MET A 314 -27.30 -2.15 1.16
C MET A 314 -28.70 -2.74 1.04
N THR A 315 -29.72 -2.02 1.52
CA THR A 315 -31.13 -2.45 1.36
C THR A 315 -31.54 -2.58 -0.12
N PRO A 316 -32.48 -3.47 -0.45
CA PRO A 316 -33.01 -3.61 -1.82
C PRO A 316 -33.53 -2.29 -2.41
N ASP A 317 -34.23 -1.48 -1.61
CA ASP A 317 -34.71 -0.16 -2.03
C ASP A 317 -33.57 0.81 -2.37
N ALA A 318 -32.49 0.82 -1.59
CA ALA A 318 -31.30 1.62 -1.90
C ALA A 318 -30.66 1.18 -3.22
N LEU A 319 -30.57 -0.13 -3.46
CA LEU A 319 -30.02 -0.69 -4.70
C LEU A 319 -30.91 -0.41 -5.92
N LYS A 320 -32.24 -0.47 -5.76
CA LYS A 320 -33.21 -0.15 -6.82
C LYS A 320 -33.13 1.30 -7.28
N ASN A 321 -32.79 2.20 -6.35
CA ASN A 321 -32.64 3.63 -6.63
C ASN A 321 -31.22 4.02 -7.03
N MET A 322 -30.31 3.06 -7.24
CA MET A 322 -28.92 3.32 -7.63
C MET A 322 -28.76 3.43 -9.15
N ALA A 323 -28.07 4.46 -9.62
CA ALA A 323 -27.62 4.62 -10.99
C ALA A 323 -26.16 4.14 -11.11
N TYR A 324 -25.86 3.40 -12.18
CA TYR A 324 -24.53 2.87 -12.46
C TYR A 324 -23.94 3.54 -13.70
N HIS A 325 -22.67 3.93 -13.63
CA HIS A 325 -21.96 4.66 -14.67
C HIS A 325 -20.64 3.94 -14.97
N VAL A 326 -20.61 3.22 -16.09
CA VAL A 326 -19.42 2.51 -16.57
C VAL A 326 -18.57 3.47 -17.40
N THR A 327 -17.26 3.50 -17.16
CA THR A 327 -16.35 4.44 -17.85
C THR A 327 -15.48 3.78 -18.91
N LYS A 328 -15.44 2.45 -18.99
CA LYS A 328 -14.65 1.68 -19.96
C LYS A 328 -15.52 0.66 -20.68
N ASP A 329 -15.47 0.67 -22.02
CA ASP A 329 -15.98 -0.44 -22.82
C ASP A 329 -15.22 -1.70 -22.46
N SER A 330 -15.92 -2.68 -21.88
CA SER A 330 -15.42 -4.04 -21.77
C SER A 330 -15.18 -4.53 -23.19
N SER A 331 -13.93 -4.49 -23.65
CA SER A 331 -13.52 -5.18 -24.87
C SER A 331 -13.99 -6.63 -24.78
N SER A 332 -14.95 -6.94 -25.64
CA SER A 332 -15.55 -8.25 -25.85
C SER A 332 -14.48 -9.23 -26.34
N SER A 333 -13.99 -10.10 -25.44
CA SER A 333 -13.43 -11.40 -25.83
C SER A 333 -13.25 -12.41 -24.67
N LEU A 334 -13.58 -12.08 -23.43
CA LEU A 334 -13.86 -13.05 -22.36
C LEU A 334 -15.00 -12.49 -21.51
N GLY A 335 -16.19 -13.06 -21.64
CA GLY A 335 -17.34 -12.77 -20.79
C GLY A 335 -17.08 -13.20 -19.35
N MET A 336 -16.27 -12.42 -18.63
CA MET A 336 -16.03 -12.57 -17.20
C MET A 336 -16.78 -11.47 -16.46
N THR A 337 -17.67 -11.91 -15.60
CA THR A 337 -18.41 -11.16 -14.58
C THR A 337 -17.63 -9.97 -14.04
N ILE A 338 -18.16 -8.75 -14.19
CA ILE A 338 -17.58 -7.57 -13.55
C ILE A 338 -17.75 -7.76 -12.04
N GLU A 339 -16.67 -8.09 -11.33
CA GLU A 339 -16.60 -8.00 -9.87
C GLU A 339 -16.20 -6.57 -9.48
N ALA A 340 -17.06 -5.86 -8.74
CA ALA A 340 -16.79 -4.50 -8.30
C ALA A 340 -16.84 -4.39 -6.77
N ARG A 341 -15.79 -3.81 -6.18
CA ARG A 341 -15.70 -3.55 -4.75
C ARG A 341 -15.79 -2.04 -4.58
N MET A 342 -16.96 -1.59 -4.16
CA MET A 342 -17.35 -0.19 -4.18
C MET A 342 -16.86 0.52 -2.91
N VAL A 343 -15.99 1.52 -3.07
CA VAL A 343 -15.57 2.44 -2.01
C VAL A 343 -16.54 3.61 -1.97
N ALA A 344 -16.96 4.03 -0.78
CA ALA A 344 -17.83 5.19 -0.60
C ALA A 344 -17.02 6.49 -0.57
N LEU A 345 -17.40 7.44 -1.42
CA LEU A 345 -16.93 8.82 -1.44
C LEU A 345 -18.03 9.70 -0.82
N GLU A 346 -17.76 10.18 0.39
CA GLU A 346 -18.68 10.98 1.19
C GLU A 346 -18.50 12.46 0.88
N PHE A 347 -19.61 13.20 0.76
CA PHE A 347 -19.58 14.64 0.57
C PHE A 347 -20.28 15.36 1.73
N ASN A 348 -19.84 16.59 1.98
CA ASN A 348 -20.50 17.56 2.88
C ASN A 348 -20.62 17.15 4.36
N GLN A 349 -19.94 16.10 4.80
CA GLN A 349 -19.83 15.79 6.24
C GLN A 349 -19.00 16.86 6.95
N PRO A 350 -19.34 17.24 8.20
CA PRO A 350 -18.67 18.33 8.92
C PRO A 350 -17.15 18.13 9.10
N GLU A 351 -16.67 16.89 9.13
CA GLU A 351 -15.25 16.56 9.32
C GLU A 351 -14.43 16.64 8.02
N ILE A 352 -15.08 16.81 6.85
CA ILE A 352 -14.41 16.81 5.55
C ILE A 352 -13.70 18.15 5.31
N THR A 353 -12.42 18.06 4.93
CA THR A 353 -11.56 19.22 4.67
C THR A 353 -11.30 19.45 3.17
N GLY A 354 -11.48 18.43 2.34
CA GLY A 354 -11.24 18.50 0.91
C GLY A 354 -11.23 17.12 0.25
N TYR A 355 -10.88 17.10 -1.03
CA TYR A 355 -10.86 15.88 -1.84
C TYR A 355 -9.55 15.77 -2.60
N SER A 356 -9.06 14.55 -2.77
CA SER A 356 -7.87 14.28 -3.56
C SER A 356 -8.14 13.32 -4.70
N ALA A 357 -7.50 13.57 -5.84
CA ALA A 357 -7.55 12.68 -7.00
C ALA A 357 -6.19 12.02 -7.23
N CYS A 358 -6.20 10.70 -7.37
CA CYS A 358 -5.03 9.88 -7.65
C CYS A 358 -4.98 9.49 -9.11
N TRP A 359 -3.80 9.58 -9.69
CA TRP A 359 -3.58 9.38 -11.11
C TRP A 359 -2.43 8.43 -11.37
N TYR A 360 -2.63 7.49 -12.30
CA TYR A 360 -1.59 6.58 -12.80
C TYR A 360 -1.62 6.57 -14.33
N LYS A 361 -0.50 6.88 -14.99
CA LYS A 361 -0.43 6.96 -16.47
C LYS A 361 -1.56 7.80 -17.08
N ASP A 362 -1.81 8.97 -16.50
CA ASP A 362 -2.89 9.90 -16.87
C ASP A 362 -4.33 9.36 -16.70
N GLN A 363 -4.53 8.23 -16.02
CA GLN A 363 -5.86 7.70 -15.69
C GLN A 363 -6.22 8.01 -14.24
N LEU A 364 -7.46 8.44 -14.00
CA LEU A 364 -8.00 8.61 -12.66
C LEU A 364 -8.20 7.22 -12.04
N VAL A 365 -7.39 6.87 -11.04
CA VAL A 365 -7.40 5.53 -10.41
C VAL A 365 -8.12 5.49 -9.08
N ASP A 366 -8.17 6.62 -8.38
CA ASP A 366 -8.82 6.73 -7.08
C ASP A 366 -9.23 8.18 -6.77
N LEU A 367 -10.24 8.33 -5.90
CA LEU A 367 -10.64 9.59 -5.29
C LEU A 367 -10.74 9.40 -3.78
N HIS A 368 -10.11 10.30 -3.03
CA HIS A 368 -10.05 10.23 -1.58
C HIS A 368 -10.73 11.43 -0.93
N THR A 369 -11.52 11.17 0.11
CA THR A 369 -12.14 12.21 0.94
C THR A 369 -11.26 12.46 2.16
N HIS A 370 -10.78 13.69 2.32
CA HIS A 370 -9.90 14.05 3.43
C HIS A 370 -10.69 14.48 4.67
N LYS A 371 -10.36 13.89 5.82
CA LYS A 371 -10.91 14.27 7.14
C LYS A 371 -9.81 14.76 8.07
N ALA A 372 -10.17 15.61 9.03
CA ALA A 372 -9.21 16.07 10.03
C ALA A 372 -8.61 14.88 10.81
N GLU A 373 -7.29 14.88 11.00
CA GLU A 373 -6.52 13.87 11.76
C GLU A 373 -6.64 12.42 11.24
N GLU A 374 -6.92 12.24 9.94
CA GLU A 374 -6.98 10.91 9.34
C GLU A 374 -5.61 10.23 9.22
N SER A 375 -5.63 8.91 9.08
CA SER A 375 -4.43 8.14 8.74
C SER A 375 -4.05 8.36 7.27
N LEU A 376 -2.79 8.74 7.03
CA LEU A 376 -2.22 8.92 5.69
C LEU A 376 -1.70 7.59 5.07
N ALA A 377 -2.07 6.45 5.65
CA ALA A 377 -1.56 5.15 5.22
C ALA A 377 -2.02 4.74 3.81
N PHE A 378 -3.17 5.25 3.34
CA PHE A 378 -3.73 4.94 2.03
C PHE A 378 -2.81 5.35 0.86
N TYR A 379 -2.00 6.40 1.02
CA TYR A 379 -1.01 6.80 0.02
C TYR A 379 0.01 5.69 -0.25
N ARG A 380 0.53 5.05 0.81
CA ARG A 380 1.52 3.98 0.71
C ARG A 380 0.95 2.74 0.03
N GLU A 381 -0.33 2.46 0.24
CA GLU A 381 -1.01 1.31 -0.35
C GLU A 381 -1.04 1.39 -1.88
N LEU A 382 -1.43 2.55 -2.42
CA LEU A 382 -1.45 2.79 -3.86
C LEU A 382 -0.02 2.82 -4.43
N ASP A 383 0.95 3.42 -3.72
CA ASP A 383 2.35 3.44 -4.15
C ASP A 383 2.93 2.02 -4.29
N GLU A 384 2.68 1.13 -3.33
CA GLU A 384 3.16 -0.26 -3.40
C GLU A 384 2.48 -1.03 -4.53
N MET A 385 1.17 -0.85 -4.75
CA MET A 385 0.49 -1.43 -5.91
C MET A 385 1.12 -0.93 -7.23
N ALA A 386 1.41 0.36 -7.35
CA ALA A 386 2.02 0.95 -8.53
C ALA A 386 3.46 0.43 -8.74
N LYS A 387 4.29 0.36 -7.69
CA LYS A 387 5.65 -0.20 -7.75
C LYS A 387 5.65 -1.66 -8.22
N GLN A 388 4.73 -2.48 -7.70
CA GLN A 388 4.60 -3.87 -8.12
C GLN A 388 4.27 -4.00 -9.61
N LYS A 389 3.41 -3.11 -10.14
CA LYS A 389 3.05 -3.06 -11.56
C LYS A 389 4.19 -2.49 -12.42
N LEU A 390 4.95 -1.51 -11.92
CA LEU A 390 6.07 -0.88 -12.64
C LEU A 390 7.28 -1.80 -12.82
N ALA A 391 7.56 -2.69 -11.85
CA ALA A 391 8.61 -3.71 -11.98
C ALA A 391 8.46 -4.61 -13.23
N LYS A 392 7.26 -4.64 -13.83
CA LYS A 392 6.91 -5.30 -15.09
C LYS A 392 7.49 -4.64 -16.34
N GLU A 393 7.63 -3.32 -16.34
CA GLU A 393 7.74 -2.51 -17.58
C GLU A 393 9.19 -2.13 -17.91
N LYS A 394 10.15 -2.39 -17.02
CA LYS A 394 11.59 -2.10 -17.23
C LYS A 394 12.27 -3.02 -18.28
N SER A 395 11.54 -3.54 -19.26
CA SER A 395 12.11 -4.24 -20.43
C SER A 395 12.25 -3.37 -21.67
N ASP A 396 11.62 -2.18 -21.75
CA ASP A 396 11.77 -1.25 -22.87
C ASP A 396 12.06 0.19 -22.40
N ASP A 397 13.18 0.73 -22.89
CA ASP A 397 13.67 2.11 -22.91
C ASP A 397 13.31 3.12 -21.79
N SER A 398 14.38 3.54 -21.09
CA SER A 398 14.80 4.86 -20.54
C SER A 398 13.85 6.07 -20.32
N ILE A 399 12.53 5.94 -20.40
CA ILE A 399 11.58 7.02 -20.10
C ILE A 399 11.20 6.96 -18.62
N ALA A 400 11.17 8.13 -17.96
CA ALA A 400 10.88 8.27 -16.53
C ALA A 400 9.68 7.43 -16.10
N SER A 401 9.88 6.58 -15.09
CA SER A 401 8.85 5.68 -14.57
C SER A 401 7.58 6.45 -14.20
N PRO A 402 6.37 6.00 -14.64
CA PRO A 402 5.13 6.68 -14.30
C PRO A 402 4.80 6.47 -12.82
N ALA A 403 5.27 7.38 -11.98
CA ALA A 403 4.89 7.47 -10.57
C ALA A 403 3.42 7.90 -10.45
N LEU A 404 2.76 7.47 -9.38
CA LEU A 404 1.45 8.01 -9.01
C LEU A 404 1.58 9.50 -8.73
N HIS A 405 0.60 10.27 -9.19
CA HIS A 405 0.50 11.68 -8.81
C HIS A 405 -0.85 11.97 -8.18
N TRP A 406 -0.84 12.87 -7.22
CA TRP A 406 -2.00 13.25 -6.45
C TRP A 406 -2.25 14.74 -6.58
N THR A 407 -3.50 15.13 -6.79
CA THR A 407 -3.95 16.52 -6.70
C THR A 407 -4.88 16.68 -5.52
N TYR A 408 -4.76 17.78 -4.78
CA TYR A 408 -5.61 18.07 -3.63
C TYR A 408 -6.49 19.28 -3.92
N HIS A 409 -7.76 19.19 -3.56
CA HIS A 409 -8.80 20.18 -3.81
C HIS A 409 -9.46 20.53 -2.47
N PRO A 410 -8.99 21.57 -1.76
CA PRO A 410 -9.50 21.93 -0.44
C PRO A 410 -10.89 22.55 -0.51
N LEU A 411 -11.71 22.33 0.51
CA LEU A 411 -12.96 23.07 0.74
C LEU A 411 -12.69 24.29 1.64
N ASN A 412 -13.27 25.43 1.27
CA ASN A 412 -13.21 26.65 2.07
C ASN A 412 -14.24 26.63 3.21
N PRO A 413 -14.08 27.48 4.24
CA PRO A 413 -15.07 27.60 5.30
C PRO A 413 -16.48 27.89 4.77
N GLY A 414 -17.45 27.07 5.17
CA GLY A 414 -18.86 27.18 4.73
C GLY A 414 -19.12 26.75 3.27
N GLU A 415 -18.11 26.21 2.59
CA GLU A 415 -18.25 25.66 1.26
C GLU A 415 -18.69 24.19 1.32
N HIS A 416 -19.68 23.84 0.49
CA HIS A 416 -20.13 22.47 0.31
C HIS A 416 -20.41 22.20 -1.17
N VAL A 417 -20.36 20.92 -1.53
CA VAL A 417 -20.57 20.44 -2.90
C VAL A 417 -22.07 20.34 -3.15
N GLU A 418 -22.58 21.08 -4.14
CA GLU A 418 -23.98 21.01 -4.58
C GLU A 418 -24.19 19.95 -5.65
N GLN A 419 -23.20 19.72 -6.52
CA GLN A 419 -23.33 18.81 -7.66
C GLN A 419 -22.02 18.11 -7.98
N VAL A 420 -22.12 16.84 -8.37
CA VAL A 420 -21.00 16.04 -8.89
C VAL A 420 -21.31 15.67 -10.33
N TRP A 421 -20.39 16.01 -11.23
CA TRP A 421 -20.50 15.75 -12.65
C TRP A 421 -19.40 14.80 -13.11
N LEU A 422 -19.78 13.81 -13.89
CA LEU A 422 -18.88 12.83 -14.50
C LEU A 422 -18.83 13.09 -16.00
N ARG A 423 -17.62 13.15 -16.55
CA ARG A 423 -17.38 13.19 -17.98
C ARG A 423 -16.88 11.84 -18.47
N THR A 424 -17.56 11.30 -19.48
CA THR A 424 -17.15 10.08 -20.19
C THR A 424 -17.06 10.33 -21.68
N LYS A 425 -16.29 9.51 -22.39
CA LYS A 425 -16.22 9.55 -23.85
C LYS A 425 -17.56 9.10 -24.43
N LYS A 426 -18.05 9.79 -25.45
CA LYS A 426 -19.25 9.38 -26.20
C LYS A 426 -18.90 8.18 -27.09
N GLU A 427 -19.74 7.14 -27.10
CA GLU A 427 -19.63 6.05 -28.07
C GLU A 427 -19.66 6.66 -29.49
N ALA A 428 -18.59 6.48 -30.25
CA ALA A 428 -18.55 6.87 -31.65
C ALA A 428 -19.11 5.73 -32.49
N ASP A 429 -20.00 6.04 -33.44
CA ASP A 429 -20.50 5.09 -34.47
C ASP A 429 -19.35 4.22 -35.02
N GLU A 430 -19.54 2.91 -35.01
CA GLU A 430 -18.57 1.81 -35.25
C GLU A 430 -17.82 1.81 -36.61
N ARG A 431 -17.85 2.90 -37.39
CA ARG A 431 -17.36 2.95 -38.78
C ARG A 431 -15.95 3.51 -38.98
N ARG A 432 -15.16 3.77 -37.93
CA ARG A 432 -13.77 4.24 -38.08
C ARG A 432 -12.77 3.23 -37.51
N PRO A 433 -11.70 2.88 -38.26
CA PRO A 433 -10.66 2.01 -37.75
C PRO A 433 -9.98 2.66 -36.54
N GLN A 434 -9.88 1.91 -35.45
CA GLN A 434 -9.18 2.28 -34.22
C GLN A 434 -7.69 2.42 -34.51
N THR A 435 -7.21 3.63 -34.74
CA THR A 435 -5.78 3.95 -34.72
C THR A 435 -5.45 4.73 -33.46
N SER A 436 -4.49 4.20 -32.71
CA SER A 436 -3.84 4.73 -31.51
C SER A 436 -4.63 4.77 -30.19
N ASP A 437 -3.88 4.42 -29.16
CA ASP A 437 -4.16 4.24 -27.72
C ASP A 437 -4.72 5.53 -27.05
N ALA A 438 -5.91 5.98 -27.47
CA ALA A 438 -6.55 7.14 -26.88
C ALA A 438 -7.02 6.80 -25.46
N ALA A 439 -6.21 7.15 -24.45
CA ALA A 439 -6.52 7.02 -23.04
C ALA A 439 -7.95 7.51 -22.75
N ILE A 440 -8.72 6.67 -22.05
CA ILE A 440 -10.10 6.97 -21.66
C ILE A 440 -10.04 8.11 -20.64
N GLU A 441 -10.43 9.32 -21.06
CA GLU A 441 -10.44 10.50 -20.20
C GLU A 441 -11.69 10.50 -19.31
N THR A 442 -11.64 9.74 -18.21
CA THR A 442 -12.59 9.92 -17.11
C THR A 442 -12.25 11.21 -16.37
N THR A 443 -13.22 12.09 -16.17
CA THR A 443 -13.02 13.37 -15.44
C THR A 443 -14.20 13.60 -14.52
N ILE A 444 -13.92 14.04 -13.30
CA ILE A 444 -14.94 14.40 -12.31
C ILE A 444 -14.86 15.89 -12.04
N SER A 445 -16.02 16.51 -11.86
CA SER A 445 -16.13 17.90 -11.47
C SER A 445 -17.07 18.05 -10.28
N LEU A 446 -16.64 18.82 -9.28
CA LEU A 446 -17.43 19.18 -8.11
C LEU A 446 -17.84 20.65 -8.23
N VAL A 447 -19.14 20.91 -8.26
CA VAL A 447 -19.71 22.26 -8.24
C VAL A 447 -20.16 22.57 -6.83
N THR A 448 -19.76 23.72 -6.31
CA THR A 448 -20.00 24.11 -4.92
C THR A 448 -20.99 25.28 -4.81
N ASN A 449 -21.55 25.47 -3.62
CA ASN A 449 -22.46 26.59 -3.29
C ASN A 449 -21.82 27.97 -3.42
N GLN A 450 -20.49 28.04 -3.49
CA GLN A 450 -19.73 29.28 -3.71
C GLN A 450 -19.42 29.52 -5.20
N SER A 451 -20.13 28.84 -6.12
CA SER A 451 -19.91 28.92 -7.57
C SER A 451 -18.49 28.55 -8.01
N ARG A 452 -17.77 27.79 -7.17
CA ARG A 452 -16.44 27.24 -7.52
C ARG A 452 -16.62 25.85 -8.11
N THR A 453 -15.90 25.58 -9.19
CA THR A 453 -15.87 24.30 -9.89
C THR A 453 -14.50 23.65 -9.70
N LEU A 454 -14.45 22.48 -9.06
CA LEU A 454 -13.25 21.71 -8.82
C LEU A 454 -13.16 20.58 -9.85
N ILE A 455 -12.34 20.77 -10.88
CA ILE A 455 -12.16 19.79 -11.95
C ILE A 455 -10.99 18.85 -11.62
N MET A 456 -11.27 17.55 -11.64
CA MET A 456 -10.35 16.45 -11.45
C MET A 456 -10.25 15.67 -12.77
N GLY A 457 -9.41 16.14 -13.68
CA GLY A 457 -9.13 15.50 -14.99
C GLY A 457 -8.68 16.47 -16.07
N ARG A 458 -8.41 15.94 -17.27
CA ARG A 458 -7.83 16.70 -18.39
C ARG A 458 -8.82 17.69 -19.02
N SER A 459 -8.28 18.70 -19.70
CA SER A 459 -9.09 19.62 -20.53
C SER A 459 -9.76 18.89 -21.69
N SER A 460 -10.90 19.42 -22.12
CA SER A 460 -11.91 18.84 -23.00
C SER A 460 -11.40 18.14 -24.26
N SER A 461 -11.94 16.95 -24.54
CA SER A 461 -12.03 16.40 -25.89
C SER A 461 -13.41 16.71 -26.50
N PRO A 462 -13.50 17.01 -27.82
CA PRO A 462 -14.77 17.42 -28.47
C PRO A 462 -15.88 16.37 -28.46
N HIS A 463 -15.56 15.14 -28.04
CA HIS A 463 -16.44 13.96 -28.12
C HIS A 463 -16.80 13.44 -26.73
N SER A 464 -16.85 14.32 -25.72
CA SER A 464 -17.12 13.97 -24.34
C SER A 464 -18.46 14.57 -23.87
N GLU A 465 -19.17 13.84 -23.02
CA GLU A 465 -20.47 14.25 -22.46
C GLU A 465 -20.38 14.32 -20.94
N TRP A 466 -20.93 15.41 -20.37
CA TRP A 466 -21.05 15.60 -18.93
C TRP A 466 -22.39 15.07 -18.45
N LYS A 467 -22.37 14.24 -17.41
CA LYS A 467 -23.55 13.71 -16.73
C LYS A 467 -23.50 14.06 -15.25
N CYS A 468 -24.56 14.66 -14.72
CA CYS A 468 -24.70 14.85 -13.28
C CYS A 468 -24.97 13.50 -12.63
N ILE A 469 -24.10 13.07 -11.71
CA ILE A 469 -24.20 11.78 -11.04
C ILE A 469 -24.67 11.91 -9.60
N ALA A 470 -24.49 13.07 -8.96
CA ALA A 470 -25.03 13.33 -7.64
C ALA A 470 -25.37 14.82 -7.48
N LYS A 471 -26.42 15.10 -6.71
CA LYS A 471 -26.90 16.46 -6.39
C LYS A 471 -27.25 16.52 -4.91
N ASP A 472 -26.91 17.65 -4.29
CA ASP A 472 -27.18 17.87 -2.88
C ASP A 472 -28.69 17.86 -2.60
N SER A 473 -29.05 17.33 -1.43
CA SER A 473 -30.44 17.18 -1.01
C SER A 473 -30.56 17.33 0.50
N THR A 474 -31.65 17.95 0.96
CA THR A 474 -31.92 18.06 2.40
C THR A 474 -32.27 16.73 3.06
N ASP A 475 -32.66 15.74 2.26
CA ASP A 475 -33.29 14.51 2.74
C ASP A 475 -32.31 13.34 2.88
N SER A 476 -31.13 13.42 2.23
CA SER A 476 -30.14 12.34 2.25
C SER A 476 -28.70 12.83 2.05
N PRO A 477 -27.71 12.17 2.69
CA PRO A 477 -26.30 12.51 2.49
C PRO A 477 -25.89 12.26 1.04
N MET A 478 -25.10 13.18 0.49
CA MET A 478 -24.56 13.06 -0.85
C MET A 478 -23.43 12.01 -0.85
N LEU A 479 -23.67 10.90 -1.55
CA LEU A 479 -22.77 9.74 -1.60
C LEU A 479 -22.56 9.30 -3.05
N VAL A 480 -21.30 9.10 -3.42
CA VAL A 480 -20.91 8.47 -4.68
C VAL A 480 -20.04 7.28 -4.35
N TYR A 481 -20.22 6.18 -5.04
CA TYR A 481 -19.39 5.00 -4.90
C TYR A 481 -18.53 4.82 -6.15
N LEU A 482 -17.30 4.35 -5.95
CA LEU A 482 -16.35 4.08 -7.02
C LEU A 482 -15.62 2.76 -6.79
N SER A 483 -15.24 2.07 -7.87
CA SER A 483 -14.40 0.87 -7.79
C SER A 483 -12.98 1.20 -8.27
N PRO A 484 -12.02 1.42 -7.37
CA PRO A 484 -10.68 1.89 -7.73
C PRO A 484 -9.83 0.76 -8.30
N ARG A 485 -9.07 1.04 -9.37
CA ARG A 485 -8.10 0.12 -9.98
C ARG A 485 -6.97 0.91 -10.65
N LEU A 486 -5.77 0.33 -10.70
CA LEU A 486 -4.63 0.90 -11.45
C LEU A 486 -4.83 0.96 -12.98
N GLY A 487 -5.95 0.44 -13.49
CA GLY A 487 -6.38 0.57 -14.89
C GLY A 487 -7.46 1.63 -15.09
N GLY A 488 -7.63 2.52 -14.11
CA GLY A 488 -8.69 3.53 -14.04
C GLY A 488 -9.91 3.05 -13.26
N ILE A 489 -10.64 4.00 -12.68
CA ILE A 489 -11.97 3.73 -12.11
C ILE A 489 -12.90 3.35 -13.24
N TYR A 490 -13.46 2.14 -13.21
CA TYR A 490 -14.29 1.58 -14.29
C TYR A 490 -15.81 1.64 -14.01
N LEU A 491 -16.20 1.83 -12.75
CA LEU A 491 -17.59 1.87 -12.32
C LEU A 491 -17.77 2.94 -11.24
N PHE A 492 -18.71 3.85 -11.48
CA PHE A 492 -19.29 4.72 -10.47
C PHE A 492 -20.73 4.28 -10.20
N ALA A 493 -21.19 4.44 -8.96
CA ALA A 493 -22.59 4.27 -8.61
C ALA A 493 -23.04 5.41 -7.68
N SER A 494 -24.27 5.88 -7.83
CA SER A 494 -24.83 6.92 -6.97
C SER A 494 -26.35 6.87 -6.97
N PRO A 495 -27.03 7.40 -5.93
CA PRO A 495 -28.48 7.51 -5.95
C PRO A 495 -28.97 8.26 -7.20
N THR A 496 -30.05 7.78 -7.80
CA THR A 496 -30.57 8.30 -9.06
C THR A 496 -30.98 9.76 -8.92
N VAL A 497 -30.33 10.65 -9.67
CA VAL A 497 -30.64 12.08 -9.71
C VAL A 497 -31.92 12.29 -10.54
N LYS A 498 -33.03 12.66 -9.88
CA LYS A 498 -34.28 12.97 -10.58
C LYS A 498 -34.16 14.29 -11.34
N GLY A 499 -34.49 14.30 -12.64
CA GLY A 499 -34.60 15.52 -13.46
C GLY A 499 -33.31 15.99 -14.14
N SER A 500 -32.20 15.23 -14.08
CA SER A 500 -30.89 15.62 -14.62
C SER A 500 -30.88 15.95 -16.12
N ASP A 501 -31.73 15.31 -16.94
CA ASP A 501 -31.70 15.51 -18.40
C ASP A 501 -32.14 16.92 -18.86
N LYS A 502 -32.63 17.76 -17.92
CA LYS A 502 -33.11 19.13 -18.20
C LYS A 502 -32.32 20.24 -17.50
N ASP A 503 -31.38 19.91 -16.61
CA ASP A 503 -30.57 20.92 -15.94
C ASP A 503 -29.47 21.43 -16.90
N PRO A 504 -29.35 22.75 -17.10
CA PRO A 504 -28.31 23.29 -17.97
C PRO A 504 -26.93 22.98 -17.41
N LEU A 505 -25.98 22.67 -18.30
CA LEU A 505 -24.58 22.47 -17.94
C LEU A 505 -24.06 23.72 -17.19
N PRO A 506 -23.46 23.58 -16.00
CA PRO A 506 -22.90 24.71 -15.27
C PRO A 506 -21.91 25.49 -16.14
N ALA A 507 -21.90 26.82 -16.03
CA ALA A 507 -21.10 27.70 -16.89
C ALA A 507 -19.61 27.32 -16.93
N GLY A 508 -19.04 26.87 -15.80
CA GLY A 508 -17.65 26.41 -15.71
C GLY A 508 -17.36 25.02 -16.28
N LEU A 509 -18.34 24.35 -16.88
CA LEU A 509 -18.18 23.02 -17.52
C LEU A 509 -18.47 23.02 -19.02
N ALA A 510 -18.90 24.16 -19.58
CA ALA A 510 -19.12 24.31 -21.01
C ALA A 510 -17.83 24.04 -21.80
N PRO A 511 -17.90 23.37 -22.96
CA PRO A 511 -16.73 23.17 -23.82
C PRO A 511 -16.25 24.53 -24.35
N GLU A 512 -15.14 25.01 -23.82
CA GLU A 512 -14.49 26.23 -24.29
C GLU A 512 -13.78 25.97 -25.64
N CYS A 513 -13.78 26.97 -26.51
CA CYS A 513 -13.22 26.87 -27.86
C CYS A 513 -11.69 26.72 -27.80
N GLU A 514 -11.11 25.80 -28.60
CA GLU A 514 -9.68 25.45 -28.64
C GLU A 514 -8.71 26.63 -28.91
N THR A 515 -9.20 27.85 -29.17
CA THR A 515 -8.36 29.01 -29.52
C THR A 515 -8.00 29.94 -28.37
N ASP A 516 -8.61 29.80 -27.20
CA ASP A 516 -8.26 30.63 -26.05
C ASP A 516 -7.34 29.85 -25.12
N LEU A 517 -6.13 30.35 -24.92
CA LEU A 517 -5.21 29.88 -23.89
C LEU A 517 -5.91 30.05 -22.53
N VAL A 518 -6.59 28.99 -22.07
CA VAL A 518 -7.36 28.96 -20.82
C VAL A 518 -6.51 29.54 -19.69
N GLU A 519 -7.00 30.63 -19.11
CA GLU A 519 -6.53 31.13 -17.82
C GLU A 519 -6.74 30.01 -16.81
N ALA A 520 -5.65 29.32 -16.46
CA ALA A 520 -5.65 28.30 -15.43
C ALA A 520 -6.29 28.87 -14.16
N PRO A 521 -7.00 28.06 -13.35
CA PRO A 521 -7.39 28.54 -12.03
C PRO A 521 -6.11 28.97 -11.29
N GLU A 522 -6.12 30.17 -10.75
CA GLU A 522 -4.94 30.85 -10.26
C GLU A 522 -5.03 30.91 -8.74
N ALA A 523 -4.03 30.38 -8.02
CA ALA A 523 -3.99 30.55 -6.58
C ALA A 523 -3.66 32.01 -6.30
N SER A 524 -4.49 32.71 -5.52
CA SER A 524 -4.18 34.09 -5.16
C SER A 524 -2.90 34.13 -4.30
N LEU A 525 -2.04 35.10 -4.54
CA LEU A 525 -0.92 35.39 -3.65
C LEU A 525 -1.27 36.46 -2.61
N ASN A 526 -2.48 37.02 -2.69
CA ASN A 526 -2.95 38.04 -1.79
C ASN A 526 -3.38 37.39 -0.45
N ALA A 527 -3.00 38.02 0.66
CA ALA A 527 -3.42 37.61 2.01
C ALA A 527 -3.10 36.15 2.38
N VAL A 528 -2.07 35.55 1.77
CA VAL A 528 -1.51 34.26 2.20
C VAL A 528 -0.96 34.42 3.62
N ARG A 529 -1.32 33.51 4.50
CA ARG A 529 -0.85 33.43 5.90
C ARG A 529 0.33 32.48 6.03
N GLU A 530 0.25 31.31 5.40
CA GLU A 530 1.27 30.28 5.43
C GLU A 530 1.17 29.38 4.21
N ILE A 531 2.26 28.69 3.91
CA ILE A 531 2.35 27.72 2.83
C ILE A 531 2.82 26.39 3.39
N GLN A 532 2.11 25.33 3.06
CA GLN A 532 2.55 23.97 3.30
C GLN A 532 3.16 23.39 2.03
N ILE A 533 4.36 22.83 2.13
CA ILE A 533 5.18 22.41 0.98
C ILE A 533 5.22 20.89 0.92
N SER A 534 4.77 20.32 -0.20
CA SER A 534 4.88 18.89 -0.51
C SER A 534 6.16 18.63 -1.30
N ARG A 535 6.99 17.69 -0.85
CA ARG A 535 8.26 17.32 -1.51
C ARG A 535 8.24 15.87 -2.02
N GLU A 536 8.73 15.67 -3.22
CA GLU A 536 8.91 14.34 -3.83
C GLU A 536 10.40 14.01 -3.86
N GLN A 537 10.74 12.77 -3.45
CA GLN A 537 12.12 12.31 -3.43
C GLN A 537 12.42 11.53 -4.71
N SER A 538 13.45 11.94 -5.43
CA SER A 538 13.93 11.23 -6.62
C SER A 538 14.69 9.95 -6.23
N GLU A 539 14.75 8.97 -7.14
CA GLU A 539 15.58 7.76 -7.03
C GLU A 539 17.06 8.07 -6.73
N LYS A 540 17.55 9.27 -7.10
CA LYS A 540 18.93 9.73 -6.84
C LYS A 540 19.10 10.45 -5.49
N GLY A 541 18.09 10.46 -4.63
CA GLY A 541 18.11 11.07 -3.31
C GLY A 541 17.88 12.58 -3.27
N THR A 542 17.69 13.25 -4.41
CA THR A 542 17.38 14.69 -4.48
C THR A 542 15.89 14.93 -4.22
N SER A 543 15.55 15.86 -3.32
CA SER A 543 14.16 16.22 -2.99
C SER A 543 13.72 17.46 -3.75
N SER A 544 12.68 17.34 -4.57
CA SER A 544 12.07 18.47 -5.27
C SER A 544 10.70 18.84 -4.71
N ILE A 545 10.31 20.10 -4.80
CA ILE A 545 8.96 20.56 -4.45
C ILE A 545 7.98 20.09 -5.54
N SER A 546 7.02 19.26 -5.13
CA SER A 546 6.01 18.68 -6.03
C SER A 546 4.73 19.51 -6.06
N GLY A 547 4.42 20.22 -4.97
CA GLY A 547 3.20 21.01 -4.82
C GLY A 547 3.21 21.91 -3.59
N LEU A 548 2.34 22.93 -3.62
CA LEU A 548 2.21 23.97 -2.61
C LEU A 548 0.74 24.14 -2.21
N LEU A 549 0.46 24.13 -0.91
CA LEU A 549 -0.85 24.44 -0.36
C LEU A 549 -0.79 25.81 0.33
N PHE A 550 -1.47 26.79 -0.25
CA PHE A 550 -1.61 28.14 0.28
C PHE A 550 -2.78 28.19 1.26
N ARG A 551 -2.53 28.70 2.46
CA ARG A 551 -3.58 28.99 3.46
C ARG A 551 -3.70 30.48 3.65
N TYR A 552 -4.92 30.99 3.53
CA TYR A 552 -5.21 32.41 3.57
C TYR A 552 -5.62 32.88 4.97
N LYS A 553 -5.54 34.19 5.22
CA LYS A 553 -5.91 34.80 6.51
C LYS A 553 -7.40 34.66 6.86
N ASP A 554 -8.26 34.51 5.86
CA ASP A 554 -9.71 34.29 6.00
C ASP A 554 -10.07 32.82 6.27
N GLY A 555 -9.08 31.91 6.29
CA GLY A 555 -9.26 30.48 6.48
C GLY A 555 -9.48 29.71 5.17
N GLY A 556 -9.56 30.37 4.01
CA GLY A 556 -9.59 29.72 2.71
C GLY A 556 -8.29 28.99 2.39
N GLN A 557 -8.34 28.10 1.41
CA GLN A 557 -7.17 27.33 0.96
C GLN A 557 -7.14 27.17 -0.55
N ALA A 558 -5.94 27.13 -1.14
CA ALA A 558 -5.72 26.81 -2.54
C ALA A 558 -4.48 25.92 -2.71
N CYS A 559 -4.59 24.87 -3.51
CA CYS A 559 -3.49 23.94 -3.75
C CYS A 559 -2.99 24.08 -5.19
N VAL A 560 -1.67 23.99 -5.39
CA VAL A 560 -1.00 24.04 -6.69
C VAL A 560 -0.05 22.87 -6.85
N GLY A 561 -0.08 22.21 -8.01
CA GLY A 561 0.79 21.08 -8.33
C GLY A 561 0.37 19.76 -7.69
N LYS A 562 1.34 18.85 -7.58
CA LYS A 562 1.17 17.52 -6.99
C LYS A 562 1.31 17.60 -5.47
N PHE A 563 0.25 17.35 -4.74
CA PHE A 563 0.22 17.53 -3.29
C PHE A 563 -0.19 16.25 -2.58
N ARG A 564 0.61 15.85 -1.59
CA ARG A 564 0.31 14.73 -0.69
C ARG A 564 0.64 15.13 0.73
N PHE A 565 -0.26 14.82 1.68
CA PHE A 565 -0.06 15.19 3.07
C PHE A 565 1.11 14.43 3.74
N ASP A 566 1.40 13.19 3.33
CA ASP A 566 2.51 12.39 3.88
C ASP A 566 3.89 12.96 3.52
N HIS A 567 3.94 13.74 2.44
CA HIS A 567 5.11 14.45 1.93
C HIS A 567 5.14 15.93 2.31
N ALA A 568 4.11 16.44 3.00
CA ALA A 568 3.91 17.86 3.27
C ALA A 568 4.22 18.26 4.72
N LYS A 569 5.42 17.94 5.21
CA LYS A 569 5.80 18.19 6.62
C LYS A 569 6.26 19.62 6.89
N GLU A 570 6.67 20.35 5.86
CA GLU A 570 7.20 21.71 5.95
C GLU A 570 6.06 22.74 5.86
N VAL A 571 5.95 23.61 6.86
CA VAL A 571 5.02 24.75 6.88
C VAL A 571 5.82 26.03 7.04
N VAL A 572 5.64 26.95 6.09
CA VAL A 572 6.35 28.22 6.00
C VAL A 572 5.36 29.35 6.27
N PRO A 573 5.42 30.03 7.42
CA PRO A 573 4.55 31.17 7.69
C PRO A 573 4.98 32.37 6.85
N VAL A 574 4.04 33.00 6.16
CA VAL A 574 4.25 34.27 5.45
C VAL A 574 4.33 35.35 6.52
N ALA A 575 5.54 35.56 7.05
CA ALA A 575 5.87 36.69 7.93
C ALA A 575 5.65 38.03 7.19
N ASP A 576 6.10 39.17 7.74
CA ASP A 576 6.05 40.49 7.07
C ASP A 576 6.94 40.60 5.79
N SER A 577 7.33 39.45 5.21
CA SER A 577 8.04 39.35 3.95
C SER A 577 7.25 40.00 2.80
N THR A 578 7.93 40.81 1.99
CA THR A 578 7.33 41.44 0.81
C THR A 578 7.35 40.55 -0.43
N CYS A 579 8.24 39.55 -0.44
CA CYS A 579 8.47 38.62 -1.53
C CYS A 579 8.92 37.24 -1.01
N PHE A 580 8.94 36.26 -1.90
CA PHE A 580 9.55 34.95 -1.70
C PHE A 580 10.45 34.60 -2.89
N TYR A 581 11.31 33.60 -2.71
CA TYR A 581 12.30 33.15 -3.68
C TYR A 581 12.07 31.67 -3.99
N LEU A 582 12.08 31.35 -5.28
CA LEU A 582 11.98 29.98 -5.81
C LEU A 582 13.32 29.61 -6.43
N GLY A 583 13.92 28.52 -5.97
CA GLY A 583 15.14 27.94 -6.55
C GLY A 583 14.76 26.79 -7.48
N THR A 584 15.12 26.88 -8.77
CA THR A 584 14.90 25.81 -9.74
C THR A 584 16.21 25.13 -10.13
N ARG A 585 16.19 23.81 -10.23
CA ARG A 585 17.32 22.98 -10.66
C ARG A 585 17.07 22.44 -12.06
N TYR A 586 18.11 22.40 -12.90
CA TYR A 586 18.05 21.68 -14.17
C TYR A 586 18.33 20.20 -13.94
N SER A 587 17.39 19.34 -14.35
CA SER A 587 17.63 17.91 -14.46
C SER A 587 18.47 17.59 -15.70
N GLY A 588 19.23 16.49 -15.68
CA GLY A 588 20.03 16.04 -16.83
C GLY A 588 19.23 15.73 -18.11
N GLN A 589 17.89 15.70 -18.03
CA GLN A 589 16.98 15.55 -19.18
C GLN A 589 16.51 16.90 -19.77
N GLY A 590 17.05 18.03 -19.30
CA GLY A 590 16.72 19.37 -19.81
C GLY A 590 15.43 19.98 -19.24
N SER A 591 14.86 19.39 -18.18
CA SER A 591 13.70 19.92 -17.47
C SER A 591 14.11 20.74 -16.23
N GLN A 592 13.43 21.87 -16.00
CA GLN A 592 13.56 22.62 -14.75
C GLN A 592 12.59 22.04 -13.71
N VAL A 593 13.08 21.79 -12.51
CA VAL A 593 12.28 21.31 -11.37
C VAL A 593 12.41 22.32 -10.24
N LEU A 594 11.30 22.60 -9.55
CA LEU A 594 11.32 23.46 -8.36
C LEU A 594 11.94 22.69 -7.20
N ASP A 595 13.02 23.23 -6.62
CA ASP A 595 13.84 22.53 -5.63
C ASP A 595 13.71 23.21 -4.26
N GLU A 596 13.75 24.54 -4.24
CA GLU A 596 13.76 25.33 -3.01
C GLU A 596 12.73 26.45 -3.02
N PHE A 597 12.24 26.76 -1.82
CA PHE A 597 11.35 27.88 -1.52
C PHE A 597 11.91 28.59 -0.28
N CYS A 598 12.11 29.90 -0.35
CA CYS A 598 12.69 30.69 0.73
C CYS A 598 12.00 32.05 0.86
N LEU A 599 11.85 32.58 2.08
CA LEU A 599 11.31 33.93 2.32
C LEU A 599 12.38 35.02 2.29
N SER A 600 13.64 34.66 2.49
CA SER A 600 14.80 35.54 2.37
C SER A 600 15.69 35.10 1.23
N LYS A 601 16.38 36.04 0.60
CA LYS A 601 17.38 35.72 -0.43
C LYS A 601 18.47 34.82 0.20
N PRO A 602 18.83 33.68 -0.40
CA PRO A 602 19.91 32.85 0.12
C PRO A 602 21.23 33.64 0.13
N GLU A 603 22.00 33.54 1.20
CA GLU A 603 23.31 34.22 1.34
C GLU A 603 24.40 33.54 0.47
N TYR A 604 24.20 32.28 0.12
CA TYR A 604 25.05 31.52 -0.80
C TYR A 604 24.26 31.16 -2.07
N GLU A 605 24.73 31.64 -3.23
CA GLU A 605 24.27 31.11 -4.52
C GLU A 605 24.94 29.76 -4.74
N ASP A 606 24.25 28.65 -4.44
CA ASP A 606 24.62 27.37 -5.02
C ASP A 606 24.52 27.49 -6.55
N GLY A 607 25.65 27.38 -7.25
CA GLY A 607 25.73 27.54 -8.71
C GLY A 607 24.89 26.51 -9.50
N SER A 608 24.27 25.56 -8.80
CA SER A 608 23.35 24.57 -9.36
C SER A 608 21.88 25.02 -9.45
N LEU A 609 21.49 26.12 -8.78
CA LEU A 609 20.11 26.60 -8.70
C LEU A 609 19.90 27.97 -9.36
N GLU A 610 18.86 28.09 -10.20
CA GLU A 610 18.38 29.36 -10.75
C GLU A 610 17.32 29.96 -9.80
N TRP A 611 17.65 31.08 -9.18
CA TRP A 611 16.75 31.75 -8.23
C TRP A 611 15.85 32.79 -8.89
N ARG A 612 14.56 32.79 -8.51
CA ARG A 612 13.58 33.80 -8.95
C ARG A 612 12.80 34.37 -7.77
N SER A 613 12.67 35.69 -7.72
CA SER A 613 11.88 36.39 -6.70
C SER A 613 10.45 36.68 -7.18
N CYS A 614 9.47 36.42 -6.33
CA CYS A 614 8.05 36.68 -6.58
C CYS A 614 7.46 37.53 -5.45
N LEU A 615 6.58 38.49 -5.78
CA LEU A 615 5.87 39.31 -4.78
C LEU A 615 4.62 38.56 -4.28
N TRP A 616 4.19 38.84 -3.05
CA TRP A 616 2.91 38.39 -2.51
C TRP A 616 1.71 39.18 -3.07
N LYS A 617 1.65 39.33 -4.39
CA LYS A 617 0.59 40.06 -5.10
C LYS A 617 0.27 39.39 -6.41
N GLY A 618 -1.03 39.38 -6.74
CA GLY A 618 -1.55 38.77 -7.97
C GLY A 618 -1.85 37.29 -7.77
N SER A 619 -1.50 36.50 -8.77
CA SER A 619 -1.85 35.10 -8.87
C SER A 619 -0.65 34.20 -9.16
N PHE A 620 -0.74 32.96 -8.70
CA PHE A 620 0.21 31.91 -8.95
C PHE A 620 -0.45 30.85 -9.86
N PRO A 621 0.04 30.64 -11.09
CA PRO A 621 -0.61 29.73 -12.03
C PRO A 621 -0.56 28.28 -11.54
N LEU A 622 -1.67 27.55 -11.64
CA LEU A 622 -1.78 26.14 -11.24
C LEU A 622 -0.79 25.20 -11.95
N TYR A 623 -0.31 25.57 -13.14
CA TYR A 623 0.62 24.77 -13.95
C TYR A 623 2.10 25.14 -13.77
N THR A 624 2.46 26.02 -12.83
CA THR A 624 3.87 26.46 -12.68
C THR A 624 4.85 25.35 -12.31
N LEU A 625 4.36 24.15 -11.99
CA LEU A 625 5.18 22.96 -11.75
C LEU A 625 5.26 22.00 -12.97
N SER A 626 4.68 22.40 -14.11
CA SER A 626 4.77 21.72 -15.41
C SER A 626 5.78 22.42 -16.34
N ILE A 627 6.66 21.61 -16.93
CA ILE A 627 7.89 21.95 -17.67
C ILE A 627 7.67 22.91 -18.87
N GLN A 628 6.47 22.98 -19.44
CA GLN A 628 6.20 23.80 -20.63
C GLN A 628 5.72 25.23 -20.32
N VAL A 629 5.09 25.48 -19.16
CA VAL A 629 4.48 26.78 -18.84
C VAL A 629 5.50 27.80 -18.31
N MET A 630 6.55 27.35 -17.61
CA MET A 630 7.65 28.23 -17.17
C MET A 630 8.41 28.91 -18.33
N LYS A 631 8.44 28.30 -19.53
CA LYS A 631 9.02 28.92 -20.73
C LYS A 631 8.17 30.10 -21.24
N LEU A 632 6.84 29.99 -21.19
CA LEU A 632 5.90 31.05 -21.59
C LEU A 632 5.83 32.18 -20.55
N TRP A 633 5.88 31.84 -19.25
CA TRP A 633 5.94 32.82 -18.16
C TRP A 633 7.21 33.69 -18.20
N ASN A 634 8.35 33.09 -18.56
CA ASN A 634 9.60 33.82 -18.81
C ASN A 634 9.52 34.78 -20.00
N LEU A 635 8.71 34.47 -21.03
CA LEU A 635 8.45 35.38 -22.15
C LEU A 635 7.59 36.57 -21.71
N TYR A 636 6.53 36.31 -20.94
CA TYR A 636 5.61 37.34 -20.42
C TYR A 636 6.35 38.37 -19.53
N LEU A 637 7.21 37.90 -18.61
CA LEU A 637 7.99 38.79 -17.73
C LEU A 637 9.15 39.51 -18.44
N ARG A 638 9.69 38.96 -19.54
CA ARG A 638 10.69 39.67 -20.37
C ARG A 638 10.11 40.91 -21.03
N CYS A 639 8.83 40.89 -21.40
CA CYS A 639 8.13 42.08 -21.91
C CYS A 639 7.94 43.14 -20.82
N PHE A 640 7.64 42.73 -19.57
CA PHE A 640 7.42 43.65 -18.45
C PHE A 640 8.71 44.29 -17.91
N ARG A 641 9.87 43.62 -18.04
CA ARG A 641 11.18 44.12 -17.57
C ARG A 641 11.81 45.21 -18.45
N LEU A 642 11.26 45.49 -19.63
CA LEU A 642 11.78 46.53 -20.52
C LEU A 642 11.39 47.95 -20.08
N GLU A 643 10.37 48.12 -19.24
CA GLU A 643 9.89 49.45 -18.82
C GLU A 643 10.55 50.00 -17.54
N THR A 644 11.31 49.19 -16.79
CA THR A 644 11.83 49.60 -15.46
C THR A 644 13.35 49.80 -15.41
N LYS A 645 14.07 49.63 -16.51
CA LYS A 645 15.53 49.87 -16.61
C LYS A 645 15.89 51.31 -17.04
N VAL A 646 15.32 52.31 -16.38
CA VAL A 646 15.89 53.68 -16.38
C VAL A 646 15.82 54.21 -14.96
N SER A 647 16.71 53.73 -14.09
CA SER A 647 17.33 54.51 -13.02
C SER A 647 18.14 53.60 -12.08
N MET A 648 19.23 54.16 -11.57
CA MET A 648 20.08 53.66 -10.48
C MET A 648 21.18 52.66 -10.86
N SER A 649 22.33 53.24 -11.23
CA SER A 649 23.66 52.64 -11.09
C SER A 649 24.57 53.64 -10.37
N VAL A 650 24.91 53.41 -9.10
CA VAL A 650 26.12 53.97 -8.45
C VAL A 650 26.62 53.05 -7.33
N ASN A 651 27.81 52.49 -7.59
CA ASN A 651 28.98 52.16 -6.74
C ASN A 651 28.84 51.51 -5.35
N MET A 652 29.59 50.40 -5.19
CA MET A 652 30.52 50.25 -4.07
C MET A 652 31.62 49.22 -4.40
N ALA A 653 32.87 49.63 -4.26
CA ALA A 653 34.07 48.81 -4.17
C ALA A 653 34.93 49.42 -3.05
N ASP A 654 35.32 48.63 -2.05
CA ASP A 654 36.74 48.33 -1.79
C ASP A 654 37.00 47.53 -0.50
N SER A 655 37.78 46.47 -0.70
CA SER A 655 38.93 45.99 0.07
C SER A 655 38.83 45.39 1.49
N ASN A 656 39.31 44.15 1.54
CA ASN A 656 39.80 43.34 2.66
C ASN A 656 40.91 44.01 3.50
N LYS A 657 41.05 43.59 4.79
CA LYS A 657 42.30 43.04 5.37
C LYS A 657 42.18 42.55 6.83
N LEU A 658 42.70 41.32 7.05
CA LEU A 658 43.58 40.81 8.12
C LEU A 658 43.13 40.87 9.60
N ASN A 659 43.06 39.72 10.30
CA ASN A 659 44.19 39.03 10.97
C ASN A 659 43.71 37.82 11.82
N ASN A 660 44.51 36.76 11.84
CA ASN A 660 44.52 35.69 12.86
C ASN A 660 45.30 36.16 14.10
N ASP A 661 44.98 35.67 15.31
CA ASP A 661 45.92 34.86 16.14
C ASP A 661 45.39 34.41 17.53
N TYR A 662 46.01 33.33 18.05
CA TYR A 662 46.20 32.83 19.45
C TYR A 662 45.12 32.05 20.27
N THR A 663 45.36 30.72 20.32
CA THR A 663 45.62 29.78 21.46
C THR A 663 44.71 29.56 22.70
N SER A 664 44.75 28.29 23.11
CA SER A 664 44.13 27.53 24.21
C SER A 664 44.48 27.92 25.65
N ASP A 665 43.66 27.48 26.61
CA ASP A 665 44.13 26.89 27.88
C ASP A 665 43.09 25.91 28.48
N HIS A 666 43.62 24.84 29.08
CA HIS A 666 42.93 23.82 29.90
C HIS A 666 42.96 24.22 31.37
N ASP A 667 42.01 23.73 32.19
CA ASP A 667 42.31 23.34 33.56
C ASP A 667 41.31 22.32 34.13
N GLU A 668 41.86 21.33 34.81
CA GLU A 668 41.27 20.11 35.36
C GLU A 668 41.11 20.23 36.89
N LYS A 669 40.12 19.56 37.50
CA LYS A 669 40.19 19.19 38.92
C LYS A 669 39.34 17.95 39.23
N GLN A 670 40.04 16.87 39.56
CA GLN A 670 39.53 15.62 40.13
C GLN A 670 39.49 15.67 41.67
N SER A 671 38.55 14.93 42.26
CA SER A 671 38.64 14.42 43.64
C SER A 671 37.95 13.05 43.74
N GLU A 672 38.68 12.07 44.26
CA GLU A 672 38.43 10.62 44.32
C GLU A 672 37.85 10.17 45.70
N PRO A 673 37.55 8.87 45.98
CA PRO A 673 36.23 8.43 46.47
C PRO A 673 36.22 7.80 47.90
N VAL A 674 35.02 7.53 48.42
CA VAL A 674 34.81 6.68 49.61
C VAL A 674 33.73 5.64 49.32
N VAL A 675 34.08 4.36 49.49
CA VAL A 675 33.24 3.17 49.26
C VAL A 675 32.36 2.89 50.49
N ALA A 676 31.07 2.59 50.28
CA ALA A 676 30.29 1.76 51.18
C ALA A 676 29.30 0.89 50.38
N LYS A 677 29.35 -0.41 50.70
CA LYS A 677 28.47 -1.49 50.24
C LYS A 677 27.02 -1.23 50.68
N ASP A 678 26.09 -1.28 49.73
CA ASP A 678 24.72 -1.82 49.84
C ASP A 678 23.90 -1.26 48.67
N GLU A 679 23.72 -2.04 47.59
CA GLU A 679 22.56 -1.95 46.66
C GLU A 679 22.71 -2.98 45.51
N VAL A 680 22.03 -4.12 45.64
CA VAL A 680 21.73 -5.03 44.50
C VAL A 680 20.44 -4.59 43.79
N GLU A 681 19.97 -3.35 43.99
CA GLU A 681 18.79 -2.81 43.32
C GLU A 681 19.17 -1.67 42.37
N LYS A 682 18.79 -1.85 41.09
CA LYS A 682 18.86 -0.93 39.93
C LYS A 682 20.15 -0.94 39.09
N LEU A 683 20.49 -2.10 38.52
CA LEU A 683 21.31 -2.13 37.30
C LEU A 683 20.56 -1.45 36.13
N SER A 684 21.27 -0.62 35.36
CA SER A 684 20.73 0.01 34.16
C SER A 684 20.44 -1.02 33.06
N PRO A 685 19.53 -0.73 32.11
CA PRO A 685 19.27 -1.59 30.96
C PRO A 685 20.54 -1.99 30.18
N LEU A 686 21.50 -1.06 30.04
CA LEU A 686 22.80 -1.35 29.41
C LEU A 686 23.64 -2.34 30.23
N GLN A 687 23.68 -2.19 31.55
CA GLN A 687 24.40 -3.13 32.42
C GLN A 687 23.77 -4.53 32.35
N LYS A 688 22.43 -4.63 32.34
CA LYS A 688 21.70 -5.90 32.14
C LYS A 688 21.98 -6.52 30.77
N HIS A 689 22.11 -5.71 29.72
CA HIS A 689 22.47 -6.19 28.39
C HIS A 689 23.86 -6.84 28.37
N VAL A 690 24.80 -6.27 29.12
CA VAL A 690 26.20 -6.70 29.13
C VAL A 690 26.47 -7.85 30.13
N GLN A 691 25.54 -8.13 31.06
CA GLN A 691 25.61 -9.27 31.98
C GLN A 691 25.75 -10.63 31.28
N PHE A 692 25.27 -10.78 30.05
CA PHE A 692 25.48 -12.01 29.27
C PHE A 692 26.98 -12.38 29.14
N TRP A 693 27.86 -11.38 29.13
CA TRP A 693 29.30 -11.55 28.96
C TRP A 693 30.07 -11.66 30.28
N ASP A 694 29.44 -11.31 31.41
CA ASP A 694 29.98 -11.40 32.78
C ASP A 694 29.46 -12.69 33.43
N ARG A 695 30.11 -13.81 33.10
CA ARG A 695 29.56 -15.16 33.35
C ARG A 695 29.59 -15.56 34.82
N ASP A 696 30.56 -15.06 35.57
CA ASP A 696 30.73 -15.28 37.00
C ASP A 696 30.10 -14.17 37.86
N ASN A 697 29.51 -13.15 37.24
CA ASN A 697 28.81 -12.02 37.88
C ASN A 697 29.70 -11.28 38.88
N ASP A 698 31.00 -11.17 38.58
CA ASP A 698 31.94 -10.44 39.42
C ASP A 698 32.05 -8.95 39.02
N GLY A 699 31.32 -8.55 37.96
CA GLY A 699 31.32 -7.19 37.41
C GLY A 699 32.47 -6.93 36.45
N ILE A 700 33.23 -7.96 36.06
CA ILE A 700 34.45 -7.87 35.25
C ILE A 700 34.40 -8.87 34.10
N ILE A 701 34.44 -8.38 32.86
CA ILE A 701 34.48 -9.22 31.67
C ILE A 701 35.93 -9.38 31.22
N ASN A 702 36.43 -10.62 31.18
CA ASN A 702 37.76 -10.89 30.65
C ASN A 702 37.69 -11.05 29.12
N PRO A 703 38.82 -10.81 28.41
CA PRO A 703 38.88 -11.04 26.97
C PRO A 703 38.45 -12.45 26.56
N TRP A 704 38.67 -13.43 27.44
CA TRP A 704 38.33 -14.81 27.17
C TRP A 704 36.82 -15.09 27.27
N ASP A 705 36.10 -14.33 28.09
CA ASP A 705 34.64 -14.40 28.19
C ASP A 705 33.97 -13.87 26.92
N VAL A 706 34.55 -12.82 26.32
CA VAL A 706 34.10 -12.27 25.03
C VAL A 706 34.26 -13.31 23.92
N TYR A 707 35.43 -13.93 23.77
CA TYR A 707 35.59 -14.97 22.75
C TYR A 707 34.63 -16.14 22.96
N ASN A 708 34.50 -16.63 24.20
CA ASN A 708 33.65 -17.78 24.50
C ASN A 708 32.18 -17.46 24.23
N GLY A 709 31.70 -16.25 24.55
CA GLY A 709 30.34 -15.83 24.21
C GLY A 709 30.10 -15.76 22.70
N PHE A 710 31.07 -15.30 21.90
CA PHE A 710 30.95 -15.35 20.43
C PHE A 710 30.92 -16.79 19.88
N ARG A 711 31.67 -17.72 20.50
CA ARG A 711 31.60 -19.15 20.15
C ARG A 711 30.25 -19.77 20.49
N GLU A 712 29.66 -19.40 21.62
CA GLU A 712 28.34 -19.87 22.04
C GLU A 712 27.20 -19.29 21.20
N LEU A 713 27.35 -18.06 20.70
CA LEU A 713 26.45 -17.45 19.71
C LEU A 713 26.56 -18.07 18.29
N GLY A 714 27.40 -19.09 18.11
CA GLY A 714 27.51 -19.84 16.86
C GLY A 714 28.49 -19.28 15.83
N PHE A 715 29.30 -18.26 16.17
CA PHE A 715 30.26 -17.69 15.24
C PHE A 715 31.46 -18.62 15.00
N GLY A 716 31.96 -18.61 13.75
CA GLY A 716 33.15 -19.36 13.35
C GLY A 716 34.41 -18.93 14.10
N LEU A 717 35.45 -19.78 14.06
CA LEU A 717 36.70 -19.57 14.80
C LEU A 717 37.36 -18.21 14.51
N PHE A 718 37.49 -17.85 13.22
CA PHE A 718 38.13 -16.59 12.81
C PHE A 718 37.37 -15.35 13.30
N PHE A 719 36.03 -15.36 13.22
CA PHE A 719 35.20 -14.26 13.71
C PHE A 719 35.27 -14.13 15.24
N SER A 720 35.34 -15.27 15.94
CA SER A 720 35.46 -15.28 17.40
C SER A 720 36.82 -14.73 17.85
N ILE A 721 37.91 -15.01 17.13
CA ILE A 721 39.21 -14.39 17.40
C ILE A 721 39.16 -12.87 17.18
N GLY A 722 38.47 -12.41 16.13
CA GLY A 722 38.26 -10.99 15.87
C GLY A 722 37.56 -10.23 17.00
N SER A 723 36.69 -10.91 17.77
CA SER A 723 36.00 -10.30 18.91
C SER A 723 36.92 -9.84 20.06
N LEU A 724 38.17 -10.32 20.11
CA LEU A 724 39.17 -9.90 21.09
C LEU A 724 39.61 -8.43 20.92
N LEU A 725 39.26 -7.80 19.80
CA LEU A 725 39.42 -6.34 19.62
C LEU A 725 38.51 -5.54 20.57
N ILE A 726 37.36 -6.09 20.97
CA ILE A 726 36.40 -5.40 21.84
C ILE A 726 37.02 -5.07 23.22
N PRO A 727 37.63 -6.03 23.95
CA PRO A 727 38.41 -5.75 25.16
C PRO A 727 39.53 -4.71 24.98
N ILE A 728 40.19 -4.68 23.81
CA ILE A 728 41.28 -3.74 23.54
C ILE A 728 40.77 -2.30 23.55
N PHE A 729 39.62 -2.04 22.92
CA PHE A 729 39.07 -0.69 22.85
C PHE A 729 38.25 -0.29 24.08
N PHE A 730 37.61 -1.25 24.76
CA PHE A 730 36.63 -0.93 25.82
C PHE A 730 37.21 -1.02 27.24
N SER A 731 38.33 -1.72 27.43
CA SER A 731 38.97 -1.85 28.75
C SER A 731 39.45 -0.51 29.32
N TYR A 732 40.03 0.36 28.49
CA TYR A 732 40.55 1.65 28.96
C TYR A 732 39.42 2.64 29.33
N PRO A 733 38.39 2.88 28.49
CA PRO A 733 37.24 3.70 28.85
C PRO A 733 36.50 3.25 30.13
N THR A 734 36.30 1.94 30.28
CA THR A 734 35.60 1.40 31.47
C THR A 734 36.46 1.41 32.73
N ARG A 735 37.79 1.34 32.59
CA ARG A 735 38.72 1.42 33.73
C ARG A 735 38.99 2.85 34.20
N LEU A 736 38.77 3.87 33.36
CA LEU A 736 38.94 5.28 33.75
C LEU A 736 38.07 5.71 34.94
N GLY A 737 37.00 4.97 35.28
CA GLY A 737 36.24 5.15 36.53
C GLY A 737 36.95 4.67 37.80
N HIS A 738 38.01 3.87 37.66
CA HIS A 738 38.73 3.21 38.76
C HIS A 738 40.24 3.50 38.79
N SER A 739 40.87 3.78 37.66
CA SER A 739 42.31 4.11 37.57
C SER A 739 42.68 4.72 36.21
N TRP A 740 43.62 5.67 36.20
CA TRP A 740 44.16 6.29 34.97
C TRP A 740 45.15 5.39 34.21
N LEU A 741 45.61 4.29 34.81
CA LEU A 741 46.50 3.33 34.14
C LEU A 741 45.68 2.29 33.35
N PRO A 742 46.05 1.97 32.09
CA PRO A 742 45.36 0.95 31.30
C PRO A 742 45.45 -0.44 31.94
N ASP A 743 44.44 -1.27 31.74
CA ASP A 743 44.45 -2.65 32.25
C ASP A 743 45.35 -3.54 31.39
N PRO A 744 46.48 -4.05 31.90
CA PRO A 744 47.35 -4.93 31.12
C PRO A 744 46.68 -6.27 30.75
N MET A 745 45.57 -6.62 31.41
CA MET A 745 44.76 -7.79 31.11
C MET A 745 43.53 -7.45 30.24
N PHE A 746 43.39 -6.20 29.78
CA PHE A 746 42.28 -5.72 28.94
C PHE A 746 40.88 -6.07 29.47
N ARG A 747 40.70 -6.04 30.79
CA ARG A 747 39.39 -6.34 31.42
C ARG A 747 38.41 -5.18 31.24
N ILE A 748 37.14 -5.50 31.05
CA ILE A 748 36.05 -4.53 30.91
C ILE A 748 35.26 -4.49 32.21
N TYR A 749 35.00 -3.30 32.75
CA TYR A 749 34.28 -3.12 34.02
C TYR A 749 32.81 -2.83 33.74
N VAL A 750 31.92 -3.73 34.18
CA VAL A 750 30.47 -3.70 33.87
C VAL A 750 29.79 -2.49 34.51
N TYR A 751 30.21 -2.08 35.70
CA TYR A 751 29.65 -0.92 36.40
C TYR A 751 29.80 0.37 35.58
N ASP A 752 31.00 0.59 35.02
CA ASP A 752 31.37 1.77 34.23
C ASP A 752 31.17 1.59 32.71
N ILE A 753 30.42 0.57 32.28
CA ILE A 753 30.25 0.22 30.86
C ILE A 753 29.67 1.36 30.00
N HIS A 754 28.87 2.24 30.62
CA HIS A 754 28.30 3.42 29.97
C HIS A 754 29.38 4.40 29.49
N LYS A 755 30.59 4.39 30.07
CA LYS A 755 31.74 5.21 29.64
C LYS A 755 32.43 4.68 28.39
N ALA A 756 32.18 3.43 27.99
CA ALA A 756 32.66 2.88 26.73
C ALA A 756 31.86 3.36 25.52
N LYS A 757 30.77 4.10 25.74
CA LYS A 757 29.96 4.68 24.66
C LYS A 757 30.73 5.77 23.93
N HIS A 758 30.61 5.78 22.61
CA HIS A 758 31.28 6.75 21.74
C HIS A 758 30.38 7.21 20.60
N GLY A 759 30.71 8.34 19.96
CA GLY A 759 29.82 9.03 19.02
C GLY A 759 29.37 8.23 17.79
N SER A 760 30.03 7.11 17.47
CA SER A 760 29.60 6.18 16.41
C SER A 760 28.53 5.18 16.84
N ASP A 761 28.10 5.18 18.10
CA ASP A 761 27.05 4.28 18.59
C ASP A 761 25.67 4.70 18.07
N THR A 762 24.77 3.74 17.95
CA THR A 762 23.39 3.92 17.47
C THR A 762 22.51 4.78 18.39
N GLY A 763 23.00 5.13 19.59
CA GLY A 763 22.26 5.92 20.58
C GLY A 763 21.05 5.21 21.20
N ILE A 764 20.92 3.89 21.00
CA ILE A 764 19.84 3.04 21.55
C ILE A 764 19.85 3.03 23.07
N PHE A 765 21.05 2.98 23.65
CA PHE A 765 21.24 3.31 25.05
C PHE A 765 21.73 4.76 25.13
N ASP A 766 21.18 5.56 26.05
CA ASP A 766 21.70 6.91 26.33
C ASP A 766 23.02 6.84 27.12
N PHE A 767 23.62 8.00 27.41
CA PHE A 767 24.89 8.08 28.14
C PHE A 767 24.80 7.60 29.59
N ASP A 768 23.58 7.51 30.15
CA ASP A 768 23.31 6.99 31.48
C ASP A 768 22.96 5.48 31.46
N GLY A 769 22.92 4.86 30.27
CA GLY A 769 22.64 3.45 30.07
C GLY A 769 21.16 3.07 30.03
N ASN A 770 20.24 4.04 29.93
CA ASN A 770 18.81 3.78 29.75
C ASN A 770 18.49 3.45 28.29
N PHE A 771 17.51 2.57 28.09
CA PHE A 771 17.09 2.12 26.76
C PHE A 771 16.08 3.07 26.11
N SER A 772 16.27 3.38 24.83
CA SER A 772 15.37 4.20 24.00
C SER A 772 14.64 3.33 22.96
N PRO A 773 13.34 3.01 23.17
CA PRO A 773 12.55 2.19 22.24
C PRO A 773 12.43 2.82 20.85
N GLN A 774 12.32 4.16 20.78
CA GLN A 774 12.15 4.89 19.52
C GLN A 774 13.39 4.78 18.61
N ARG A 775 14.60 4.88 19.19
CA ARG A 775 15.85 4.74 18.42
C ARG A 775 16.12 3.29 18.01
N PHE A 776 15.71 2.33 18.83
CA PHE A 776 15.75 0.92 18.48
C PHE A 776 14.88 0.62 17.24
N GLU A 777 13.63 1.11 17.22
CA GLU A 777 12.75 1.00 16.05
C GLU A 777 13.34 1.68 14.81
N GLN A 778 13.94 2.87 14.96
CA GLN A 778 14.63 3.56 13.86
C GLN A 778 15.80 2.74 13.30
N MET A 779 16.67 2.18 14.14
CA MET A 779 17.77 1.33 13.69
C MET A 779 17.26 0.07 12.96
N VAL A 780 16.27 -0.63 13.54
CA VAL A 780 15.70 -1.84 12.94
C VAL A 780 15.01 -1.51 11.61
N SER A 781 14.36 -0.35 11.50
CA SER A 781 13.79 0.12 10.24
C SER A 781 14.86 0.43 9.19
N ALA A 782 16.01 1.03 9.58
CA ALA A 782 17.10 1.34 8.66
C ALA A 782 17.82 0.09 8.12
N VAL A 783 18.02 -0.94 8.95
CA VAL A 783 18.63 -2.22 8.51
C VAL A 783 17.72 -2.98 7.55
N ARG A 784 16.38 -2.83 7.66
CA ARG A 784 15.41 -3.38 6.69
C ARG A 784 15.47 -2.74 5.28
N TYR A 785 16.19 -1.64 5.09
CA TYR A 785 16.39 -1.02 3.78
C TYR A 785 17.70 -1.43 3.09
N ILE A 786 18.61 -2.11 3.81
CA ILE A 786 19.95 -2.49 3.32
C ILE A 786 20.05 -4.00 3.01
N TRP A 787 19.08 -4.78 3.47
CA TRP A 787 18.81 -6.16 3.07
C TRP A 787 17.42 -6.24 2.45
#